data_AF-A0A0J5GUK9-F1
#
_entry.id   AF-A0A0J5GUK9-F1
#
_cell.length_a   1.000
_cell.length_b   1.000
_cell.length_c   1.000
_cell.angle_alpha   90.00
_cell.angle_beta   90.00
_cell.angle_gamma   90.00
#
_symmetry.space_group_name_H-M   'P 1'
#
loop_
_entity.id
_entity.type
_entity.pdbx_description
1 polymer ?
#
loop_
_entity_poly.entity_id
_entity_poly.type
_entity_poly.pdbx_seq_one_letter_code
_entity_poly.pdbx_strand_id
1 'polypeptide(L)'
;MDERENIDAVLGGNTLAFEPIIEQHKNSVYAIALWLLGDSEQAERVTKDCFIHVYGKLGAYKNTEVFFVWFYQEVLMELKGTPVKADGQAFREEGLFYHPHHEKVKESVLSLGQETRFPLLLNYLFTQLEDRQAADILEMSIEDYEKSLFSARKSLRMSVLETPVRERKTDCLEKEELIQYFNGELYQQKTRVEDHLEFCPACREVLEIMEREEKVLEHVLQMPQLDTGFNEQVLKHLSPYSKPASNRRSWKYQLAVVGGMVALLLIGFVVIPTIAPWTKMVSNYLNHGSFYNVWADGTYTATSNDISVEITSVNVDPLHILVHYEVSSDNKDIDYLGENDLFSVHAMDEEGNTYPMESAKPVLIGEMLSSKIPESSNDRSLYVKALNEESLPGEFNLHFHFKRLKGWGGDWKIVVPIHYEKVVEDVEIVELNEVTVIDDKIEVEIISLEKGKYGSRLKYDVRLKEEEIQRIESNLKKTDQKYDRDLYRNHHVFAGVVLVNNDEEYMVPIEYPSMYNNHMQKSPFVIDFSKLSTDRDYMEVRGEETEGGKYSAEIRSASFLEPGFYSMTVPIEKSTEESLDIDLDGYTMNKLSVTRKEGLTTKVLLTGNKTQNYKVRNFYWEFSDQNGQRLDISNRNGYDWFDQEESHELEMINVNVRNDVTHLMIQAVQISNDYVFKEKEYRIPLE
;
A
#
# COMPACT_ATOMS: atom_id res chain seq x y z
N MET A 1 -23.56 -18.66 -2.78
CA MET A 1 -24.77 -18.47 -1.98
C MET A 1 -25.06 -16.98 -2.00
N ASP A 2 -26.33 -16.62 -2.16
CA ASP A 2 -26.78 -15.23 -2.03
C ASP A 2 -26.54 -14.75 -0.59
N GLU A 3 -26.27 -13.46 -0.38
CA GLU A 3 -25.98 -12.84 0.93
C GLU A 3 -27.09 -13.18 1.95
N ARG A 4 -28.32 -13.21 1.46
CA ARG A 4 -29.50 -13.62 2.23
C ARG A 4 -29.48 -15.08 2.67
N GLU A 5 -29.03 -15.99 1.82
CA GLU A 5 -28.94 -17.42 2.16
C GLU A 5 -27.87 -17.65 3.24
N ASN A 6 -26.79 -16.87 3.21
CA ASN A 6 -25.76 -16.89 4.24
C ASN A 6 -26.34 -16.42 5.59
N ILE A 7 -27.07 -15.31 5.61
CA ILE A 7 -27.72 -14.79 6.83
C ILE A 7 -28.72 -15.82 7.40
N ASP A 8 -29.60 -16.37 6.55
CA ASP A 8 -30.59 -17.36 6.99
C ASP A 8 -29.93 -18.63 7.53
N ALA A 9 -28.81 -19.07 6.94
CA ALA A 9 -28.03 -20.20 7.42
C ALA A 9 -27.34 -19.89 8.77
N VAL A 10 -26.80 -18.68 8.96
CA VAL A 10 -26.21 -18.22 10.23
C VAL A 10 -27.27 -18.22 11.34
N LEU A 11 -28.43 -17.60 11.10
CA LEU A 11 -29.55 -17.60 12.04
C LEU A 11 -30.10 -19.02 12.27
N GLY A 12 -29.94 -19.90 11.28
CA GLY A 12 -30.18 -21.34 11.35
C GLY A 12 -29.12 -22.13 12.14
N GLY A 13 -28.16 -21.47 12.76
CA GLY A 13 -27.13 -22.06 13.63
C GLY A 13 -25.87 -22.52 12.89
N ASN A 14 -25.72 -22.23 11.59
CA ASN A 14 -24.49 -22.53 10.85
C ASN A 14 -23.52 -21.34 10.94
N THR A 15 -22.61 -21.36 11.92
CA THR A 15 -21.60 -20.30 12.11
C THR A 15 -20.70 -20.11 10.88
N LEU A 16 -20.39 -21.17 10.14
CA LEU A 16 -19.53 -21.11 8.95
C LEU A 16 -20.17 -20.31 7.81
N ALA A 17 -21.50 -20.18 7.78
CA ALA A 17 -22.16 -19.36 6.77
C ALA A 17 -21.91 -17.85 6.95
N PHE A 18 -21.27 -17.42 8.06
CA PHE A 18 -20.84 -16.04 8.25
C PHE A 18 -19.49 -15.74 7.58
N GLU A 19 -18.70 -16.77 7.26
CA GLU A 19 -17.40 -16.63 6.62
C GLU A 19 -17.43 -15.82 5.30
N PRO A 20 -18.38 -16.04 4.37
CA PRO A 20 -18.44 -15.25 3.14
C PRO A 20 -18.75 -13.77 3.40
N ILE A 21 -19.50 -13.45 4.46
CA ILE A 21 -19.80 -12.07 4.87
C ILE A 21 -18.55 -11.40 5.44
N ILE A 22 -17.76 -12.14 6.23
CA ILE A 22 -16.44 -11.67 6.69
C ILE A 22 -15.54 -11.42 5.48
N GLU A 23 -15.42 -12.39 4.57
CA GLU A 23 -14.53 -12.29 3.41
C GLU A 23 -14.85 -11.08 2.53
N GLN A 24 -16.14 -10.83 2.30
CA GLN A 24 -16.62 -9.71 1.49
C GLN A 24 -16.31 -8.33 2.12
N HIS A 25 -16.28 -8.23 3.45
CA HIS A 25 -16.20 -6.93 4.13
C HIS A 25 -14.92 -6.71 4.95
N LYS A 26 -14.10 -7.74 5.20
CA LYS A 26 -12.97 -7.66 6.15
C LYS A 26 -11.98 -6.57 5.82
N ASN A 27 -11.66 -6.40 4.53
CA ASN A 27 -10.68 -5.41 4.09
C ASN A 27 -11.23 -4.00 4.19
N SER A 28 -12.50 -3.77 3.85
CA SER A 28 -13.13 -2.45 3.98
C SER A 28 -13.31 -2.07 5.45
N VAL A 29 -13.76 -2.99 6.31
CA VAL A 29 -13.88 -2.74 7.76
C VAL A 29 -12.50 -2.47 8.38
N TYR A 30 -11.50 -3.26 8.00
CA TYR A 30 -10.11 -3.04 8.42
C TYR A 30 -9.56 -1.72 7.94
N ALA A 31 -9.82 -1.33 6.70
CA ALA A 31 -9.35 -0.07 6.15
C ALA A 31 -9.94 1.12 6.92
N ILE A 32 -11.24 1.07 7.22
CA ILE A 32 -11.89 2.09 8.05
C ILE A 32 -11.26 2.10 9.45
N ALA A 33 -11.09 0.94 10.09
CA ALA A 33 -10.48 0.84 11.42
C ALA A 33 -9.04 1.39 11.44
N LEU A 34 -8.25 1.09 10.41
CA LEU A 34 -6.87 1.52 10.27
C LEU A 34 -6.77 3.04 10.08
N TRP A 35 -7.61 3.64 9.23
CA TRP A 35 -7.69 5.09 9.07
C TRP A 35 -8.25 5.83 10.28
N LEU A 36 -8.97 5.14 11.16
CA LEU A 36 -9.44 5.73 12.42
C LEU A 36 -8.39 5.66 13.51
N LEU A 37 -7.67 4.54 13.61
CA LEU A 37 -6.82 4.20 14.74
C LEU A 37 -5.33 4.48 14.50
N GLY A 38 -4.88 4.54 13.24
CA GLY A 38 -3.47 4.78 12.88
C GLY A 38 -2.50 3.67 13.28
N ASP A 39 -3.02 2.47 13.59
CA ASP A 39 -2.28 1.33 14.15
C ASP A 39 -2.86 0.01 13.61
N SER A 40 -2.03 -0.80 12.96
CA SER A 40 -2.44 -2.05 12.29
C SER A 40 -2.87 -3.14 13.25
N GLU A 41 -2.15 -3.34 14.36
CA GLU A 41 -2.48 -4.37 15.36
C GLU A 41 -3.81 -4.04 16.06
N GLN A 42 -4.02 -2.77 16.40
CA GLN A 42 -5.27 -2.30 16.97
C GLN A 42 -6.41 -2.33 15.94
N ALA A 43 -6.15 -1.95 14.70
CA ALA A 43 -7.13 -2.02 13.63
C ALA A 43 -7.58 -3.46 13.36
N GLU A 44 -6.67 -4.43 13.30
CA GLU A 44 -7.03 -5.84 13.13
C GLU A 44 -7.87 -6.34 14.32
N ARG A 45 -7.46 -6.00 15.55
CA ARG A 45 -8.21 -6.36 16.76
C ARG A 45 -9.63 -5.80 16.73
N VAL A 46 -9.78 -4.52 16.43
CA VAL A 46 -11.07 -3.82 16.40
C VAL A 46 -11.93 -4.30 15.23
N THR A 47 -11.32 -4.63 14.09
CA THR A 47 -12.02 -5.24 12.95
C THR A 47 -12.67 -6.56 13.36
N LYS A 48 -11.94 -7.42 14.10
CA LYS A 48 -12.50 -8.66 14.64
C LYS A 48 -13.66 -8.37 15.61
N ASP A 49 -13.51 -7.39 16.49
CA ASP A 49 -14.55 -6.99 17.45
C ASP A 49 -15.81 -6.50 16.70
N CYS A 50 -15.67 -5.75 15.60
CA CYS A 50 -16.77 -5.33 14.73
C CYS A 50 -17.54 -6.53 14.15
N PHE A 51 -16.86 -7.54 13.63
CA PHE A 51 -17.52 -8.74 13.10
C PHE A 51 -18.24 -9.55 14.19
N ILE A 52 -17.66 -9.64 15.39
CA ILE A 52 -18.31 -10.29 16.53
C ILE A 52 -19.56 -9.52 16.94
N HIS A 53 -19.49 -8.19 16.97
CA HIS A 53 -20.61 -7.30 17.27
C HIS A 53 -21.74 -7.46 16.25
N VAL A 54 -21.44 -7.35 14.95
CA VAL A 54 -22.40 -7.58 13.85
C VAL A 54 -23.03 -8.96 13.95
N TYR A 55 -22.21 -10.01 14.17
CA TYR A 55 -22.71 -11.37 14.33
C TYR A 55 -23.72 -11.46 15.46
N GLY A 56 -23.47 -10.83 16.62
CA GLY A 56 -24.38 -10.83 17.77
C GLY A 56 -25.68 -10.07 17.53
N LYS A 57 -25.68 -9.10 16.60
CA LYS A 57 -26.83 -8.26 16.25
C LYS A 57 -27.65 -8.79 15.08
N LEU A 58 -27.12 -9.76 14.34
CA LEU A 58 -27.76 -10.31 13.14
C LEU A 58 -29.21 -10.80 13.38
N GLY A 59 -29.53 -11.30 14.58
CA GLY A 59 -30.91 -11.70 14.92
C GLY A 59 -31.92 -10.55 15.04
N ALA A 60 -31.45 -9.30 15.17
CA ALA A 60 -32.27 -8.09 15.21
C ALA A 60 -32.41 -7.40 13.84
N TYR A 61 -31.60 -7.81 12.85
CA TYR A 61 -31.68 -7.31 11.48
C TYR A 61 -33.08 -7.59 10.91
N LYS A 62 -33.78 -6.52 10.56
CA LYS A 62 -35.09 -6.60 9.92
C LYS A 62 -34.84 -6.46 8.43
N ASN A 63 -35.33 -7.41 7.64
CA ASN A 63 -35.21 -7.48 6.18
C ASN A 63 -36.03 -6.38 5.45
N THR A 64 -36.02 -5.17 5.98
CA THR A 64 -36.71 -3.96 5.55
C THR A 64 -35.73 -2.87 5.09
N GLU A 65 -34.46 -3.00 5.42
CA GLU A 65 -33.35 -2.14 4.99
C GLU A 65 -32.33 -2.97 4.19
N VAL A 66 -31.45 -2.32 3.43
CA VAL A 66 -30.40 -3.01 2.66
C VAL A 66 -29.34 -3.51 3.65
N PHE A 67 -28.98 -4.79 3.58
CA PHE A 67 -28.04 -5.40 4.53
C PHE A 67 -26.71 -4.66 4.60
N PHE A 68 -26.17 -4.22 3.46
CA PHE A 68 -24.97 -3.38 3.39
C PHE A 68 -25.07 -2.14 4.30
N VAL A 69 -26.19 -1.40 4.24
CA VAL A 69 -26.39 -0.19 5.03
C VAL A 69 -26.44 -0.53 6.52
N TRP A 70 -27.23 -1.54 6.91
CA TRP A 70 -27.33 -1.99 8.29
C TRP A 70 -25.99 -2.52 8.84
N PHE A 71 -25.27 -3.30 8.03
CA PHE A 71 -23.97 -3.87 8.39
C PHE A 71 -22.98 -2.75 8.73
N TYR A 72 -22.85 -1.75 7.86
CA TYR A 72 -21.91 -0.65 8.10
C TYR A 72 -22.38 0.29 9.22
N GLN A 73 -23.68 0.44 9.50
CA GLN A 73 -24.16 1.13 10.71
C GLN A 73 -23.67 0.44 11.98
N GLU A 74 -23.82 -0.89 12.07
CA GLU A 74 -23.38 -1.66 13.23
C GLU A 74 -21.84 -1.66 13.37
N VAL A 75 -21.10 -1.74 12.27
CA VAL A 75 -19.63 -1.60 12.25
C VAL A 75 -19.21 -0.22 12.75
N LEU A 76 -19.79 0.85 12.21
CA LEU A 76 -19.43 2.22 12.59
C LEU A 76 -19.79 2.52 14.05
N MET A 77 -20.87 1.96 14.57
CA MET A 77 -21.21 2.08 15.98
C MET A 77 -20.12 1.50 16.88
N GLU A 78 -19.58 0.32 16.55
CA GLU A 78 -18.48 -0.29 17.30
C GLU A 78 -17.18 0.53 17.17
N LEU A 79 -16.88 1.03 15.96
CA LEU A 79 -15.70 1.86 15.71
C LEU A 79 -15.74 3.20 16.45
N LYS A 80 -16.89 3.88 16.48
CA LYS A 80 -17.10 5.14 17.22
C LYS A 80 -16.91 4.97 18.74
N GLY A 81 -17.12 3.77 19.27
CA GLY A 81 -16.91 3.43 20.68
C GLY A 81 -15.44 3.22 21.07
N THR A 82 -14.53 3.10 20.10
CA THR A 82 -13.12 2.80 20.34
C THR A 82 -12.32 4.08 20.58
N PRO A 83 -11.55 4.21 21.68
CA PRO A 83 -10.70 5.37 21.90
C PRO A 83 -9.59 5.42 20.84
N VAL A 84 -9.58 6.49 20.04
CA VAL A 84 -8.52 6.78 19.09
C VAL A 84 -7.24 7.06 19.87
N LYS A 85 -6.18 6.29 19.66
CA LYS A 85 -4.85 6.68 20.11
C LYS A 85 -4.27 7.66 19.10
N ALA A 86 -3.71 8.76 19.59
CA ALA A 86 -3.19 9.84 18.75
C ALA A 86 -1.75 9.57 18.25
N ASP A 87 -1.17 8.40 18.56
CA ASP A 87 0.19 8.04 18.17
C ASP A 87 0.18 7.20 16.89
N GLY A 88 0.15 7.86 15.73
CA GLY A 88 0.37 7.26 14.41
C GLY A 88 1.78 6.69 14.20
N GLN A 89 2.41 6.12 15.24
CA GLN A 89 3.73 5.50 15.20
C GLN A 89 3.76 4.19 14.42
N ALA A 90 2.61 3.51 14.24
CA ALA A 90 2.54 2.19 13.63
C ALA A 90 2.17 2.20 12.13
N PHE A 91 1.93 3.37 11.54
CA PHE A 91 1.56 3.48 10.13
C PHE A 91 2.78 3.87 9.27
N ARG A 92 3.87 3.09 9.33
CA ARG A 92 5.02 3.23 8.41
C ARG A 92 5.16 1.98 7.55
N GLU A 93 4.86 2.10 6.27
CA GLU A 93 5.42 1.20 5.27
C GLU A 93 6.80 1.77 4.91
N GLU A 94 7.85 1.25 5.53
CA GLU A 94 9.20 1.39 4.97
C GLU A 94 9.20 0.52 3.70
N GLY A 95 9.05 1.14 2.54
CA GLY A 95 9.05 0.49 1.23
C GLY A 95 9.88 1.29 0.22
N LEU A 96 10.36 0.62 -0.83
CA LEU A 96 11.27 1.21 -1.85
C LEU A 96 10.75 2.47 -2.55
N PHE A 97 9.45 2.77 -2.45
CA PHE A 97 8.75 3.86 -3.14
C PHE A 97 8.23 4.93 -2.19
N TYR A 98 9.03 5.25 -1.18
CA TYR A 98 8.82 6.37 -0.28
C TYR A 98 8.64 7.69 -1.07
N HIS A 99 7.41 8.21 -1.15
CA HIS A 99 7.10 9.50 -1.76
C HIS A 99 6.48 10.44 -0.72
N PRO A 100 7.17 11.51 -0.28
CA PRO A 100 6.73 12.30 0.87
C PRO A 100 5.37 13.05 0.68
N HIS A 101 4.86 13.13 -0.55
CA HIS A 101 3.50 13.64 -0.81
C HIS A 101 2.42 12.66 -0.34
N HIS A 102 2.69 11.35 -0.37
CA HIS A 102 1.76 10.32 0.11
C HIS A 102 1.61 10.38 1.63
N GLU A 103 2.71 10.63 2.35
CA GLU A 103 2.72 10.77 3.80
C GLU A 103 1.94 12.02 4.25
N LYS A 104 2.11 13.15 3.55
CA LYS A 104 1.35 14.39 3.83
C LYS A 104 -0.16 14.22 3.65
N VAL A 105 -0.58 13.53 2.58
CA VAL A 105 -2.00 13.24 2.34
C VAL A 105 -2.55 12.30 3.43
N LYS A 106 -1.79 11.26 3.77
CA LYS A 106 -2.09 10.31 4.85
C LYS A 106 -2.24 10.99 6.21
N GLU A 107 -1.32 11.86 6.59
CA GLU A 107 -1.39 12.66 7.82
C GLU A 107 -2.58 13.61 7.80
N SER A 108 -2.82 14.25 6.65
CA SER A 108 -3.97 15.13 6.48
C SER A 108 -5.28 14.38 6.73
N VAL A 109 -5.42 13.15 6.22
CA VAL A 109 -6.57 12.26 6.52
C VAL A 109 -6.63 11.91 8.01
N LEU A 110 -5.51 11.51 8.63
CA LEU A 110 -5.43 11.17 10.05
C LEU A 110 -5.64 12.36 10.99
N SER A 111 -5.51 13.60 10.49
CA SER A 111 -5.77 14.82 11.25
C SER A 111 -7.24 15.23 11.26
N LEU A 112 -8.05 14.73 10.32
CA LEU A 112 -9.48 15.05 10.21
C LEU A 112 -10.23 14.57 11.46
N GLY A 113 -11.14 15.39 12.00
CA GLY A 113 -12.05 14.93 13.06
C GLY A 113 -12.92 13.77 12.59
N GLN A 114 -13.36 12.89 13.50
CA GLN A 114 -14.19 11.72 13.16
C GLN A 114 -15.42 12.10 12.31
N GLU A 115 -16.07 13.21 12.65
CA GLU A 115 -17.26 13.73 11.95
C GLU A 115 -17.02 14.01 10.45
N THR A 116 -15.81 14.41 10.07
CA THR A 116 -15.45 14.66 8.66
C THR A 116 -14.71 13.48 8.03
N ARG A 117 -14.00 12.68 8.84
CA ARG A 117 -13.23 11.53 8.37
C ARG A 117 -14.13 10.39 7.90
N PHE A 118 -15.20 10.09 8.63
CA PHE A 118 -16.12 9.01 8.23
C PHE A 118 -16.80 9.26 6.87
N PRO A 119 -17.38 10.44 6.59
CA PRO A 119 -17.89 10.77 5.25
C PRO A 119 -16.86 10.60 4.15
N LEU A 120 -15.62 11.05 4.40
CA LEU A 120 -14.51 10.88 3.46
C LEU A 120 -14.24 9.40 3.20
N LEU A 121 -14.00 8.60 4.25
CA LEU A 121 -13.66 7.18 4.10
C LEU A 121 -14.77 6.40 3.39
N LEU A 122 -16.04 6.67 3.70
CA LEU A 122 -17.15 6.01 2.99
C LEU A 122 -17.17 6.37 1.50
N ASN A 123 -16.87 7.63 1.17
CA ASN A 123 -16.86 8.08 -0.22
C ASN A 123 -15.73 7.44 -1.05
N TYR A 124 -14.53 7.30 -0.49
CA TYR A 124 -13.38 6.77 -1.22
C TYR A 124 -13.25 5.24 -1.17
N LEU A 125 -13.66 4.59 -0.07
CA LEU A 125 -13.58 3.13 0.07
C LEU A 125 -14.73 2.39 -0.65
N PHE A 126 -15.82 3.08 -0.94
CA PHE A 126 -16.99 2.52 -1.62
C PHE A 126 -17.34 3.32 -2.89
N THR A 127 -16.66 3.01 -3.99
CA THR A 127 -16.77 3.73 -5.28
C THR A 127 -18.17 3.75 -5.89
N GLN A 128 -19.07 2.82 -5.51
CA GLN A 128 -20.46 2.76 -5.99
C GLN A 128 -21.50 3.18 -4.93
N LEU A 129 -21.07 3.72 -3.78
CA LEU A 129 -21.98 4.15 -2.72
C LEU A 129 -22.57 5.53 -3.03
N GLU A 130 -23.91 5.62 -3.10
CA GLU A 130 -24.57 6.91 -3.27
C GLU A 130 -24.48 7.75 -1.99
N ASP A 131 -24.34 9.07 -2.10
CA ASP A 131 -24.25 9.99 -0.96
C ASP A 131 -25.41 9.84 0.03
N ARG A 132 -26.61 9.52 -0.47
CA ARG A 132 -27.77 9.23 0.38
C ARG A 132 -27.57 7.97 1.23
N GLN A 133 -27.00 6.91 0.66
CA GLN A 133 -26.72 5.67 1.37
C GLN A 133 -25.59 5.88 2.38
N ALA A 134 -24.57 6.67 2.05
CA ALA A 134 -23.53 7.05 2.98
C ALA A 134 -24.07 7.87 4.17
N ALA A 135 -24.98 8.81 3.90
CA ALA A 135 -25.69 9.57 4.94
C ALA A 135 -26.55 8.66 5.84
N ASP A 136 -27.26 7.69 5.24
CA ASP A 136 -28.05 6.69 5.97
C ASP A 136 -27.14 5.81 6.86
N ILE A 137 -25.97 5.37 6.36
CA ILE A 137 -24.96 4.62 7.12
C ILE A 137 -24.44 5.41 8.33
N LEU A 138 -24.27 6.73 8.15
CA LEU A 138 -23.77 7.62 9.19
C LEU A 138 -24.85 8.13 10.14
N GLU A 139 -26.11 7.76 9.90
CA GLU A 139 -27.30 8.21 10.63
C GLU A 139 -27.44 9.75 10.66
N MET A 140 -27.14 10.41 9.53
CA MET A 140 -27.22 11.87 9.38
C MET A 140 -28.05 12.30 8.18
N SER A 141 -28.36 13.60 8.08
CA SER A 141 -29.04 14.14 6.90
C SER A 141 -28.09 14.18 5.70
N ILE A 142 -28.63 14.09 4.48
CA ILE A 142 -27.83 14.24 3.26
C ILE A 142 -27.12 15.60 3.21
N GLU A 143 -27.75 16.65 3.71
CA GLU A 143 -27.19 18.00 3.80
C GLU A 143 -25.98 18.06 4.76
N ASP A 144 -26.07 17.37 5.90
CA ASP A 144 -24.96 17.29 6.87
C ASP A 144 -23.80 16.44 6.35
N TYR A 145 -24.12 15.35 5.63
CA TYR A 145 -23.12 14.50 4.97
C TYR A 145 -22.35 15.27 3.90
N GLU A 146 -23.05 15.92 2.96
CA GLU A 146 -22.44 16.71 1.88
C GLU A 146 -21.55 17.82 2.46
N LYS A 147 -22.02 18.51 3.50
CA LYS A 147 -21.25 19.55 4.18
C LYS A 147 -20.00 19.01 4.88
N SER A 148 -20.08 17.83 5.49
CA SER A 148 -18.97 17.20 6.19
C SER A 148 -17.92 16.66 5.21
N LEU A 149 -18.36 16.04 4.11
CA LEU A 149 -17.50 15.61 3.01
C LEU A 149 -16.79 16.79 2.34
N PHE A 150 -17.52 17.89 2.09
CA PHE A 150 -16.93 19.14 1.60
C PHE A 150 -15.85 19.66 2.56
N SER A 151 -16.15 19.70 3.86
CA SER A 151 -15.20 20.17 4.87
C SER A 151 -13.94 19.29 4.94
N ALA A 152 -14.10 17.98 4.76
CA ALA A 152 -12.99 17.03 4.69
C ALA A 152 -12.09 17.32 3.48
N ARG A 153 -12.66 17.29 2.27
CA ARG A 153 -11.94 17.56 1.01
C ARG A 153 -11.28 18.94 1.01
N LYS A 154 -11.97 19.97 1.51
CA LYS A 154 -11.41 21.30 1.64
C LYS A 154 -10.17 21.31 2.55
N SER A 155 -10.24 20.64 3.70
CA SER A 155 -9.11 20.62 4.64
C SER A 155 -7.90 19.91 4.06
N LEU A 156 -8.11 18.77 3.38
CA LEU A 156 -7.05 18.03 2.67
C LEU A 156 -6.40 18.89 1.57
N ARG A 157 -7.20 19.53 0.72
CA ARG A 157 -6.65 20.31 -0.39
C ARG A 157 -5.99 21.60 0.07
N MET A 158 -6.46 22.21 1.15
CA MET A 158 -5.79 23.38 1.73
C MET A 158 -4.42 23.02 2.28
N SER A 159 -4.26 21.88 2.99
CA SER A 159 -2.95 21.47 3.50
C SER A 159 -1.95 21.18 2.36
N VAL A 160 -2.42 20.62 1.24
CA VAL A 160 -1.57 20.35 0.07
C VAL A 160 -1.21 21.63 -0.70
N LEU A 161 -2.15 22.57 -0.81
CA LEU A 161 -1.95 23.86 -1.49
C LEU A 161 -1.22 24.92 -0.66
N GLU A 162 -0.81 24.63 0.57
CA GLU A 162 0.05 25.52 1.38
C GLU A 162 1.47 25.65 0.82
N THR A 163 1.90 24.71 -0.03
CA THR A 163 3.13 24.80 -0.85
C THR A 163 3.10 26.04 -1.76
N PRO A 164 4.18 26.84 -1.88
CA PRO A 164 4.15 28.06 -2.68
C PRO A 164 4.02 27.75 -4.18
N VAL A 165 2.80 27.87 -4.69
CA VAL A 165 2.52 28.04 -6.11
C VAL A 165 3.14 29.37 -6.53
N ARG A 166 3.91 29.39 -7.62
CA ARG A 166 4.54 30.60 -8.22
C ARG A 166 3.66 31.85 -8.04
N GLU A 167 4.29 32.99 -7.70
CA GLU A 167 3.65 34.28 -7.39
C GLU A 167 2.30 34.50 -8.11
N ARG A 168 1.20 34.30 -7.38
CA ARG A 168 -0.15 34.54 -7.89
C ARG A 168 -0.35 36.05 -8.04
N LYS A 169 -0.72 36.50 -9.23
CA LYS A 169 -1.07 37.91 -9.47
C LYS A 169 -2.36 38.28 -8.74
N THR A 170 -2.54 39.57 -8.45
CA THR A 170 -3.72 40.13 -7.78
C THR A 170 -5.06 39.83 -8.47
N ASP A 171 -5.04 39.46 -9.75
CA ASP A 171 -6.25 39.17 -10.54
C ASP A 171 -6.61 37.68 -10.58
N CYS A 172 -5.92 36.81 -9.82
CA CYS A 172 -6.21 35.37 -9.74
C CYS A 172 -7.47 35.08 -8.90
N LEU A 173 -8.14 33.95 -9.17
CA LEU A 173 -9.23 33.45 -8.33
C LEU A 173 -8.76 33.08 -6.92
N GLU A 174 -9.61 33.14 -5.91
CA GLU A 174 -9.22 32.68 -4.57
C GLU A 174 -9.02 31.16 -4.55
N LYS A 175 -8.18 30.64 -3.64
CA LYS A 175 -7.94 29.19 -3.54
C LYS A 175 -9.24 28.44 -3.25
N GLU A 176 -10.08 29.00 -2.40
CA GLU A 176 -11.41 28.47 -2.10
C GLU A 176 -12.33 28.41 -3.32
N GLU A 177 -12.31 29.42 -4.20
CA GLU A 177 -13.10 29.41 -5.44
C GLU A 177 -12.63 28.27 -6.35
N LEU A 178 -11.32 28.01 -6.42
CA LEU A 178 -10.76 26.91 -7.22
C LEU A 178 -11.09 25.53 -6.63
N ILE A 179 -11.05 25.37 -5.31
CA ILE A 179 -11.41 24.10 -4.63
C ILE A 179 -12.89 23.78 -4.87
N GLN A 180 -13.78 24.77 -4.73
CA GLN A 180 -15.22 24.60 -4.99
C GLN A 180 -15.49 24.29 -6.46
N TYR A 181 -14.74 24.91 -7.39
CA TYR A 181 -14.82 24.57 -8.81
C TYR A 181 -14.41 23.13 -9.07
N PHE A 182 -13.25 22.71 -8.53
CA PHE A 182 -12.71 21.35 -8.67
C PHE A 182 -13.68 20.28 -8.16
N ASN A 183 -14.34 20.54 -7.02
CA ASN A 183 -15.36 19.64 -6.47
C ASN A 183 -16.69 19.61 -7.24
N GLY A 184 -16.88 20.44 -8.26
CA GLY A 184 -18.17 20.57 -8.96
C GLY A 184 -19.26 21.29 -8.16
N GLU A 185 -18.89 22.09 -7.16
CA GLU A 185 -19.83 22.75 -6.24
C GLU A 185 -20.26 24.16 -6.70
N LEU A 186 -19.59 24.72 -7.71
CA LEU A 186 -19.95 26.02 -8.28
C LEU A 186 -20.93 25.87 -9.45
N TYR A 187 -22.24 25.93 -9.17
CA TYR A 187 -23.26 25.92 -10.23
C TYR A 187 -23.53 27.30 -10.84
N GLN A 188 -23.53 28.38 -10.04
CA GLN A 188 -23.90 29.72 -10.51
C GLN A 188 -22.71 30.56 -11.00
N GLN A 189 -21.50 30.26 -10.54
CA GLN A 189 -20.29 31.02 -10.88
C GLN A 189 -19.35 30.26 -11.84
N LYS A 190 -19.78 29.09 -12.31
CA LYS A 190 -18.99 28.18 -13.16
C LYS A 190 -18.38 28.89 -14.37
N THR A 191 -19.20 29.63 -15.11
CA THR A 191 -18.79 30.33 -16.33
C THR A 191 -17.72 31.39 -16.05
N ARG A 192 -17.82 32.15 -14.94
CA ARG A 192 -16.78 33.13 -14.54
C ARG A 192 -15.45 32.45 -14.26
N VAL A 193 -15.48 31.30 -13.58
CA VAL A 193 -14.28 30.53 -13.26
C VAL A 193 -13.66 29.96 -14.54
N GLU A 194 -14.47 29.36 -15.42
CA GLU A 194 -14.03 28.84 -16.73
C GLU A 194 -13.40 29.93 -17.61
N ASP A 195 -14.04 31.10 -17.71
CA ASP A 195 -13.53 32.26 -18.46
C ASP A 195 -12.16 32.71 -17.91
N HIS A 196 -11.97 32.69 -16.59
CA HIS A 196 -10.68 33.01 -15.97
C HIS A 196 -9.63 31.94 -16.26
N LEU A 197 -10.00 30.65 -16.16
CA LEU A 197 -9.11 29.51 -16.39
C LEU A 197 -8.65 29.42 -17.84
N GLU A 198 -9.40 29.94 -18.82
CA GLU A 198 -8.97 30.00 -20.23
C GLU A 198 -7.68 30.84 -20.40
N PHE A 199 -7.52 31.90 -19.59
CA PHE A 199 -6.42 32.86 -19.74
C PHE A 199 -5.43 32.91 -18.57
N CYS A 200 -5.67 32.17 -17.48
CA CYS A 200 -4.82 32.19 -16.30
C CYS A 200 -4.07 30.85 -16.08
N PRO A 201 -2.80 30.73 -16.56
CA PRO A 201 -2.03 29.50 -16.38
C PRO A 201 -1.74 29.17 -14.91
N ALA A 202 -1.59 30.19 -14.04
CA ALA A 202 -1.34 29.98 -12.61
C ALA A 202 -2.53 29.30 -11.90
N CYS A 203 -3.77 29.64 -12.27
CA CYS A 203 -4.95 28.96 -11.70
C CYS A 203 -5.17 27.56 -12.28
N ARG A 204 -4.72 27.30 -13.52
CA ARG A 204 -4.71 25.94 -14.09
C ARG A 204 -3.68 25.04 -13.40
N GLU A 205 -2.49 25.56 -13.14
CA GLU A 205 -1.45 24.85 -12.39
C GLU A 205 -1.93 24.44 -10.99
N VAL A 206 -2.71 25.29 -10.31
CA VAL A 206 -3.36 24.95 -9.04
C VAL A 206 -4.36 23.79 -9.18
N LEU A 207 -5.14 23.75 -10.27
CA LEU A 207 -6.06 22.63 -10.53
C LEU A 207 -5.29 21.35 -10.87
N GLU A 208 -4.20 21.42 -11.62
CA GLU A 208 -3.32 20.29 -11.92
C GLU A 208 -2.64 19.73 -10.65
N ILE A 209 -2.32 20.59 -9.68
CA ILE A 209 -1.85 20.16 -8.35
C ILE A 209 -2.96 19.43 -7.60
N MET A 210 -4.18 19.98 -7.56
CA MET A 210 -5.33 19.30 -6.92
C MET A 210 -5.69 17.98 -7.60
N GLU A 211 -5.58 17.89 -8.93
CA GLU A 211 -5.83 16.63 -9.65
C GLU A 211 -4.78 15.56 -9.31
N ARG A 212 -3.52 15.95 -9.12
CA ARG A 212 -2.47 15.05 -8.64
C ARG A 212 -2.69 14.64 -7.18
N GLU A 213 -3.14 15.56 -6.34
CA GLU A 213 -3.48 15.28 -4.95
C GLU A 213 -4.64 14.31 -4.82
N GLU A 214 -5.72 14.52 -5.56
CA GLU A 214 -6.89 13.66 -5.58
C GLU A 214 -6.52 12.21 -5.92
N LYS A 215 -5.65 12.03 -6.93
CA LYS A 215 -5.11 10.73 -7.31
C LYS A 215 -4.29 10.09 -6.19
N VAL A 216 -3.43 10.87 -5.53
CA VAL A 216 -2.64 10.37 -4.39
C VAL A 216 -3.53 10.00 -3.20
N LEU A 217 -4.59 10.77 -2.93
CA LEU A 217 -5.56 10.47 -1.88
C LEU A 217 -6.29 9.16 -2.15
N GLU A 218 -6.72 8.91 -3.39
CA GLU A 218 -7.30 7.63 -3.79
C GLU A 218 -6.32 6.46 -3.53
N HIS A 219 -5.04 6.60 -3.87
CA HIS A 219 -4.02 5.58 -3.61
C HIS A 219 -3.75 5.37 -2.13
N VAL A 220 -3.51 6.45 -1.39
CA VAL A 220 -3.22 6.40 0.04
C VAL A 220 -4.34 5.67 0.77
N LEU A 221 -5.60 5.99 0.45
CA LEU A 221 -6.76 5.38 1.09
C LEU A 221 -6.97 3.89 0.73
N GLN A 222 -6.34 3.37 -0.33
CA GLN A 222 -6.33 1.93 -0.65
C GLN A 222 -5.40 1.19 0.32
N MET A 223 -5.91 0.12 0.95
CA MET A 223 -5.26 -0.45 2.15
C MET A 223 -4.87 -1.93 2.05
N PRO A 224 -3.85 -2.35 2.83
CA PRO A 224 -3.35 -3.72 2.88
C PRO A 224 -4.45 -4.72 3.26
N GLN A 225 -4.35 -5.91 2.67
CA GLN A 225 -5.30 -7.00 2.88
C GLN A 225 -5.03 -7.67 4.24
N LEU A 226 -6.09 -7.97 4.99
CA LEU A 226 -5.96 -8.86 6.15
C LEU A 226 -5.57 -10.26 5.68
N ASP A 227 -4.78 -10.95 6.50
CA ASP A 227 -4.30 -12.28 6.18
C ASP A 227 -5.43 -13.31 5.97
N THR A 228 -5.08 -14.45 5.39
CA THR A 228 -6.03 -15.52 5.11
C THR A 228 -6.53 -16.24 6.37
N GLY A 229 -5.83 -16.11 7.50
CA GLY A 229 -6.19 -16.69 8.79
C GLY A 229 -7.20 -15.85 9.59
N PHE A 230 -7.40 -14.57 9.26
CA PHE A 230 -8.29 -13.65 9.97
C PHE A 230 -9.71 -14.19 10.15
N ASN A 231 -10.30 -14.76 9.08
CA ASN A 231 -11.65 -15.32 9.13
C ASN A 231 -11.76 -16.44 10.18
N GLU A 232 -10.78 -17.33 10.24
CA GLU A 232 -10.75 -18.40 11.24
C GLU A 232 -10.68 -17.83 12.66
N GLN A 233 -9.95 -16.74 12.86
CA GLN A 233 -9.87 -16.07 14.16
C GLN A 233 -11.23 -15.53 14.57
N VAL A 234 -11.97 -14.87 13.68
CA VAL A 234 -13.33 -14.38 13.95
C VAL A 234 -14.25 -15.57 14.26
N LEU A 235 -14.30 -16.58 13.38
CA LEU A 235 -15.21 -17.73 13.49
C LEU A 235 -15.03 -18.52 14.80
N LYS A 236 -13.79 -18.64 15.32
CA LYS A 236 -13.49 -19.29 16.60
C LYS A 236 -14.18 -18.63 17.81
N HIS A 237 -14.56 -17.36 17.70
CA HIS A 237 -15.22 -16.61 18.77
C HIS A 237 -16.75 -16.59 18.66
N LEU A 238 -17.33 -17.19 17.61
CA LEU A 238 -18.78 -17.16 17.37
C LEU A 238 -19.47 -18.36 18.01
N SER A 239 -20.56 -18.11 18.74
CA SER A 239 -21.46 -19.15 19.25
C SER A 239 -22.66 -19.34 18.32
N PRO A 240 -23.06 -20.59 17.98
CA PRO A 240 -24.22 -20.82 17.12
C PRO A 240 -25.52 -20.18 17.64
N TYR A 241 -26.28 -19.59 16.73
CA TYR A 241 -27.65 -19.12 17.02
C TYR A 241 -28.54 -20.26 17.50
N SER A 242 -29.20 -20.07 18.65
CA SER A 242 -30.04 -21.09 19.27
C SER A 242 -31.38 -21.27 18.54
N LYS A 243 -31.69 -22.48 18.07
CA LYS A 243 -33.01 -22.83 17.52
C LYS A 243 -34.05 -23.06 18.62
N PRO A 244 -35.32 -22.63 18.48
CA PRO A 244 -36.41 -23.30 19.17
C PRO A 244 -36.53 -24.74 18.65
N ALA A 245 -36.55 -25.71 19.56
CA ALA A 245 -36.54 -27.13 19.25
C ALA A 245 -37.69 -27.53 18.31
N SER A 246 -37.38 -28.03 17.10
CA SER A 246 -38.36 -28.62 16.21
C SER A 246 -38.37 -30.15 16.35
N ASN A 247 -39.59 -30.71 16.43
CA ASN A 247 -39.85 -32.12 16.72
C ASN A 247 -39.23 -33.09 15.69
N ARG A 248 -38.63 -34.17 16.20
CA ARG A 248 -38.00 -35.26 15.45
C ARG A 248 -38.94 -35.86 14.38
N ARG A 249 -38.46 -36.02 13.13
CA ARG A 249 -39.08 -36.86 12.09
C ARG A 249 -38.52 -38.29 12.13
N SER A 250 -39.40 -39.27 11.91
CA SER A 250 -39.21 -40.68 12.27
C SER A 250 -38.37 -41.51 11.28
N TRP A 251 -37.73 -42.55 11.83
CA TRP A 251 -36.88 -43.61 11.23
C TRP A 251 -37.33 -44.28 9.91
N LYS A 252 -38.54 -44.01 9.41
CA LYS A 252 -39.09 -44.68 8.21
C LYS A 252 -38.60 -44.09 6.88
N TYR A 253 -37.91 -42.94 6.88
CA TYR A 253 -37.36 -42.33 5.66
C TYR A 253 -35.92 -42.79 5.33
N GLN A 254 -35.22 -43.41 6.29
CA GLN A 254 -33.84 -43.86 6.14
C GLN A 254 -33.69 -45.23 5.44
N LEU A 255 -34.79 -45.96 5.22
CA LEU A 255 -34.76 -47.26 4.53
C LEU A 255 -35.08 -47.19 3.02
N ALA A 256 -35.46 -46.02 2.48
CA ALA A 256 -35.77 -45.88 1.05
C ALA A 256 -34.54 -45.55 0.18
N VAL A 257 -33.42 -45.12 0.78
CA VAL A 257 -32.21 -44.68 0.06
C VAL A 257 -31.18 -45.81 -0.14
N VAL A 258 -31.27 -46.90 0.64
CA VAL A 258 -30.31 -48.02 0.59
C VAL A 258 -30.61 -49.02 -0.55
N GLY A 259 -31.81 -48.98 -1.15
CA GLY A 259 -32.19 -49.86 -2.26
C GLY A 259 -31.76 -49.39 -3.66
N GLY A 260 -31.33 -48.12 -3.81
CA GLY A 260 -30.98 -47.53 -5.11
C GLY A 260 -29.49 -47.57 -5.49
N MET A 261 -28.59 -47.70 -4.51
CA MET A 261 -27.14 -47.59 -4.76
C MET A 261 -26.47 -48.92 -5.16
N VAL A 262 -27.17 -50.06 -5.04
CA VAL A 262 -26.59 -51.38 -5.37
C VAL A 262 -26.77 -51.75 -6.86
N ALA A 263 -27.59 -51.01 -7.62
CA ALA A 263 -27.86 -51.29 -9.03
C ALA A 263 -27.00 -50.50 -10.03
N LEU A 264 -26.23 -49.49 -9.59
CA LEU A 264 -25.39 -48.66 -10.46
C LEU A 264 -23.88 -49.00 -10.43
N LEU A 265 -23.47 -49.95 -9.59
CA LEU A 265 -22.06 -50.38 -9.46
C LEU A 265 -21.71 -51.65 -10.28
N LEU A 266 -22.61 -52.17 -11.12
CA LEU A 266 -22.39 -53.44 -11.85
C LEU A 266 -22.51 -53.39 -13.39
N ILE A 267 -22.57 -52.21 -14.03
CA ILE A 267 -22.53 -52.11 -15.51
C ILE A 267 -21.61 -50.95 -15.95
N GLY A 268 -20.32 -51.09 -15.67
CA GLY A 268 -19.29 -50.12 -16.07
C GLY A 268 -17.90 -50.72 -16.16
N PHE A 269 -17.79 -51.97 -16.63
CA PHE A 269 -16.53 -52.58 -17.03
C PHE A 269 -16.64 -52.94 -18.50
N VAL A 270 -15.61 -52.60 -19.28
CA VAL A 270 -15.44 -52.80 -20.73
C VAL A 270 -16.02 -51.69 -21.62
N VAL A 271 -15.25 -50.62 -21.87
CA VAL A 271 -14.49 -50.37 -23.12
C VAL A 271 -13.46 -49.26 -22.81
N ILE A 272 -12.18 -49.63 -22.76
CA ILE A 272 -11.06 -48.67 -22.86
C ILE A 272 -10.75 -48.53 -24.35
N PRO A 273 -10.80 -47.33 -24.97
CA PRO A 273 -10.14 -47.11 -26.24
C PRO A 273 -8.69 -46.67 -25.98
N THR A 274 -7.78 -47.62 -26.21
CA THR A 274 -6.46 -47.44 -26.85
C THR A 274 -5.79 -46.07 -26.75
N ILE A 275 -4.81 -45.98 -25.85
CA ILE A 275 -3.71 -45.01 -25.95
C ILE A 275 -2.85 -45.40 -27.18
N ALA A 276 -2.67 -44.44 -28.09
CA ALA A 276 -1.79 -44.50 -29.25
C ALA A 276 -0.97 -43.17 -29.30
N PRO A 277 0.19 -43.11 -29.97
CA PRO A 277 1.45 -42.75 -29.33
C PRO A 277 1.84 -41.27 -29.43
N TRP A 278 2.65 -40.84 -28.46
CA TRP A 278 3.39 -39.57 -28.35
C TRP A 278 4.39 -39.32 -29.49
N THR A 279 3.95 -39.10 -30.73
CA THR A 279 4.86 -38.75 -31.84
C THR A 279 4.31 -37.75 -32.86
N LYS A 280 3.56 -36.74 -32.43
CA LYS A 280 3.14 -35.66 -33.35
C LYS A 280 3.10 -34.27 -32.72
N MET A 281 4.15 -33.92 -31.99
CA MET A 281 4.41 -32.54 -31.59
C MET A 281 5.90 -32.20 -31.73
N VAL A 282 6.50 -32.50 -32.89
CA VAL A 282 7.91 -32.17 -33.21
C VAL A 282 8.04 -31.54 -34.61
N SER A 283 7.02 -30.87 -35.15
CA SER A 283 7.15 -30.22 -36.47
C SER A 283 6.80 -28.75 -36.55
N ASN A 284 6.50 -28.09 -35.43
CA ASN A 284 6.54 -26.62 -35.32
C ASN A 284 7.80 -26.13 -34.56
N TYR A 285 8.65 -27.06 -34.11
CA TYR A 285 9.76 -26.86 -33.19
C TYR A 285 11.06 -26.36 -33.84
N LEU A 286 11.08 -26.08 -35.15
CA LEU A 286 12.33 -25.83 -35.89
C LEU A 286 12.34 -24.58 -36.76
N ASN A 287 11.28 -23.77 -36.80
CA ASN A 287 11.19 -22.66 -37.76
C ASN A 287 11.12 -21.24 -37.18
N HIS A 288 10.87 -21.06 -35.87
CA HIS A 288 10.80 -19.73 -35.26
C HIS A 288 11.46 -19.75 -33.87
N GLY A 289 12.58 -19.05 -33.73
CA GLY A 289 13.37 -18.99 -32.50
C GLY A 289 12.60 -18.36 -31.34
N SER A 290 12.73 -18.99 -30.17
CA SER A 290 12.40 -18.49 -28.82
C SER A 290 10.92 -18.20 -28.48
N PHE A 291 10.02 -19.15 -28.75
CA PHE A 291 8.75 -19.29 -28.03
C PHE A 291 8.77 -20.59 -27.23
N TYR A 292 9.15 -20.53 -25.96
CA TYR A 292 8.93 -21.63 -25.02
C TYR A 292 7.47 -21.57 -24.55
N ASN A 293 6.81 -22.72 -24.45
CA ASN A 293 5.54 -22.89 -23.72
C ASN A 293 4.34 -22.07 -24.22
N VAL A 294 4.13 -22.02 -25.54
CA VAL A 294 2.82 -21.67 -26.11
C VAL A 294 2.15 -22.96 -26.55
N TRP A 295 0.97 -23.21 -26.00
CA TRP A 295 0.14 -24.39 -26.32
C TRP A 295 -1.11 -23.96 -27.07
N ALA A 296 -1.88 -24.95 -27.53
CA ALA A 296 -3.18 -24.65 -28.13
C ALA A 296 -4.15 -24.13 -27.08
N ASP A 297 -5.02 -23.20 -27.47
CA ASP A 297 -6.08 -22.66 -26.62
C ASP A 297 -6.85 -23.79 -25.90
N GLY A 298 -7.11 -23.59 -24.61
CA GLY A 298 -7.79 -24.54 -23.74
C GLY A 298 -6.88 -25.60 -23.09
N THR A 299 -5.56 -25.60 -23.34
CA THR A 299 -4.68 -26.68 -22.82
C THR A 299 -4.52 -26.61 -21.31
N TYR A 300 -4.30 -25.42 -20.75
CA TYR A 300 -4.11 -25.21 -19.31
C TYR A 300 -5.22 -24.34 -18.76
N THR A 301 -6.44 -24.86 -18.85
CA THR A 301 -7.65 -24.19 -18.42
C THR A 301 -8.25 -24.88 -17.22
N ALA A 302 -8.74 -24.08 -16.28
CA ALA A 302 -9.59 -24.53 -15.18
C ALA A 302 -10.87 -23.71 -15.19
N THR A 303 -11.99 -24.35 -14.85
CA THR A 303 -13.30 -23.70 -14.74
C THR A 303 -13.92 -23.97 -13.39
N SER A 304 -14.43 -22.93 -12.75
CA SER A 304 -15.14 -22.97 -11.47
C SER A 304 -16.12 -21.79 -11.43
N ASN A 305 -17.32 -21.99 -10.88
CA ASN A 305 -18.36 -20.95 -10.81
C ASN A 305 -18.63 -20.23 -12.14
N ASP A 306 -18.71 -20.97 -13.25
CA ASP A 306 -18.91 -20.45 -14.61
C ASP A 306 -17.85 -19.46 -15.10
N ILE A 307 -16.69 -19.43 -14.47
CA ILE A 307 -15.54 -18.63 -14.88
C ILE A 307 -14.40 -19.58 -15.19
N SER A 308 -13.77 -19.37 -16.33
CA SER A 308 -12.61 -20.10 -16.80
C SER A 308 -11.38 -19.21 -16.70
N VAL A 309 -10.29 -19.76 -16.19
CA VAL A 309 -8.95 -19.18 -16.34
C VAL A 309 -8.12 -20.12 -17.18
N GLU A 310 -7.39 -19.53 -18.13
CA GLU A 310 -6.43 -20.21 -18.96
C GLU A 310 -5.07 -19.56 -18.76
N ILE A 311 -4.05 -20.34 -18.41
CA ILE A 311 -2.68 -19.86 -18.65
C ILE A 311 -2.46 -19.94 -20.16
N THR A 312 -2.13 -18.83 -20.81
CA THR A 312 -1.98 -18.75 -22.27
C THR A 312 -0.53 -18.92 -22.70
N SER A 313 0.41 -18.44 -21.90
CA SER A 313 1.85 -18.69 -22.12
C SER A 313 2.66 -18.57 -20.84
N VAL A 314 3.81 -19.25 -20.81
CA VAL A 314 4.84 -19.06 -19.77
C VAL A 314 6.19 -18.81 -20.43
N ASN A 315 6.56 -17.55 -20.43
CA ASN A 315 7.81 -17.04 -20.96
C ASN A 315 8.88 -17.10 -19.87
N VAL A 316 10.05 -17.65 -20.18
CA VAL A 316 11.14 -17.81 -19.20
C VAL A 316 12.43 -17.27 -19.79
N ASP A 317 13.12 -16.43 -19.03
CA ASP A 317 14.54 -16.10 -19.23
C ASP A 317 15.31 -16.38 -17.92
N PRO A 318 16.66 -16.24 -17.90
CA PRO A 318 17.44 -16.53 -16.70
C PRO A 318 17.14 -15.66 -15.46
N LEU A 319 16.44 -14.54 -15.62
CA LEU A 319 16.10 -13.59 -14.55
C LEU A 319 14.61 -13.63 -14.17
N HIS A 320 13.72 -13.98 -15.11
CA HIS A 320 12.27 -13.79 -14.99
C HIS A 320 11.49 -14.98 -15.55
N ILE A 321 10.43 -15.38 -14.83
CA ILE A 321 9.34 -16.21 -15.36
C ILE A 321 8.13 -15.29 -15.53
N LEU A 322 7.75 -14.99 -16.77
CA LEU A 322 6.59 -14.17 -17.11
C LEU A 322 5.42 -15.06 -17.55
N VAL A 323 4.34 -15.01 -16.80
CA VAL A 323 3.16 -15.87 -16.99
C VAL A 323 2.02 -15.03 -17.52
N HIS A 324 1.45 -15.44 -18.64
CA HIS A 324 0.27 -14.84 -19.24
C HIS A 324 -0.96 -15.71 -18.98
N TYR A 325 -2.08 -15.09 -18.67
CA TYR A 325 -3.33 -15.79 -18.44
C TYR A 325 -4.53 -14.95 -18.84
N GLU A 326 -5.59 -15.64 -19.23
CA GLU A 326 -6.87 -15.06 -19.61
C GLU A 326 -8.00 -15.56 -18.71
N VAL A 327 -8.95 -14.68 -18.42
CA VAL A 327 -10.17 -15.01 -17.69
C VAL A 327 -11.36 -14.82 -18.60
N SER A 328 -12.25 -15.80 -18.67
CA SER A 328 -13.45 -15.77 -19.50
C SER A 328 -14.67 -16.34 -18.79
N SER A 329 -15.86 -15.87 -19.18
CA SER A 329 -17.13 -16.45 -18.76
C SER A 329 -18.18 -16.24 -19.85
N ASP A 330 -18.98 -17.27 -20.12
CA ASP A 330 -20.11 -17.17 -21.04
C ASP A 330 -21.36 -16.56 -20.39
N ASN A 331 -21.43 -16.59 -19.06
CA ASN A 331 -22.66 -16.32 -18.30
C ASN A 331 -22.54 -15.19 -17.28
N LYS A 332 -21.32 -14.77 -16.96
CA LYS A 332 -21.06 -13.71 -15.98
C LYS A 332 -20.35 -12.54 -16.63
N ASP A 333 -20.76 -11.35 -16.24
CA ASP A 333 -19.95 -10.16 -16.48
C ASP A 333 -18.75 -10.20 -15.53
N ILE A 334 -17.60 -10.54 -16.11
CA ILE A 334 -16.34 -10.67 -15.37
C ILE A 334 -15.69 -9.31 -15.11
N ASP A 335 -16.08 -8.23 -15.79
CA ASP A 335 -15.47 -6.91 -15.54
C ASP A 335 -16.28 -6.07 -14.52
N TYR A 336 -17.37 -6.63 -13.99
CA TYR A 336 -18.31 -5.94 -13.10
C TYR A 336 -17.73 -5.46 -11.76
N LEU A 337 -16.75 -6.17 -11.19
CA LEU A 337 -16.25 -5.91 -9.82
C LEU A 337 -14.92 -5.15 -9.76
N GLY A 338 -14.14 -5.09 -10.85
CA GLY A 338 -12.85 -4.36 -10.89
C GLY A 338 -11.77 -4.84 -9.91
N GLU A 339 -11.97 -5.95 -9.19
CA GLU A 339 -11.04 -6.41 -8.14
C GLU A 339 -9.81 -7.17 -8.68
N ASN A 340 -8.73 -7.16 -7.89
CA ASN A 340 -7.51 -7.93 -8.14
C ASN A 340 -7.72 -9.46 -7.99
N ASP A 341 -7.09 -10.21 -8.89
CA ASP A 341 -7.07 -11.68 -8.86
C ASP A 341 -6.24 -12.16 -7.66
N LEU A 342 -6.77 -13.13 -6.92
CA LEU A 342 -6.09 -13.76 -5.79
C LEU A 342 -5.67 -15.17 -6.17
N PHE A 343 -4.38 -15.43 -6.14
CA PHE A 343 -3.82 -16.74 -6.43
C PHE A 343 -2.57 -17.01 -5.60
N SER A 344 -2.17 -18.28 -5.57
CA SER A 344 -0.86 -18.71 -5.10
C SER A 344 -0.18 -19.54 -6.18
N VAL A 345 1.15 -19.50 -6.20
CA VAL A 345 1.99 -20.26 -7.12
C VAL A 345 3.09 -20.95 -6.32
N HIS A 346 3.37 -22.21 -6.65
CA HIS A 346 4.56 -22.92 -6.15
C HIS A 346 5.12 -23.83 -7.25
N ALA A 347 6.42 -24.08 -7.19
CA ALA A 347 7.05 -25.06 -8.06
C ALA A 347 7.16 -26.42 -7.36
N MET A 348 7.04 -27.50 -8.14
CA MET A 348 7.20 -28.88 -7.67
C MET A 348 7.98 -29.69 -8.70
N ASP A 349 9.01 -30.41 -8.26
CA ASP A 349 9.76 -31.33 -9.14
C ASP A 349 9.06 -32.69 -9.29
N GLU A 350 9.65 -33.59 -10.11
CA GLU A 350 9.12 -34.94 -10.29
C GLU A 350 9.18 -35.81 -9.01
N GLU A 351 10.06 -35.48 -8.06
CA GLU A 351 10.24 -36.18 -6.79
C GLU A 351 9.23 -35.71 -5.72
N GLY A 352 8.47 -34.64 -6.00
CA GLY A 352 7.49 -34.05 -5.10
C GLY A 352 8.07 -33.01 -4.14
N ASN A 353 9.32 -32.59 -4.34
CA ASN A 353 9.90 -31.48 -3.57
C ASN A 353 9.28 -30.16 -4.02
N THR A 354 8.87 -29.35 -3.05
CA THR A 354 8.23 -28.05 -3.31
C THR A 354 9.22 -26.91 -3.15
N TYR A 355 9.18 -25.97 -4.09
CA TYR A 355 9.99 -24.77 -4.10
C TYR A 355 9.06 -23.56 -3.92
N PRO A 356 9.20 -22.81 -2.80
CA PRO A 356 8.41 -21.61 -2.58
C PRO A 356 8.64 -20.58 -3.69
N MET A 357 7.55 -20.09 -4.25
CA MET A 357 7.56 -19.05 -5.28
C MET A 357 6.83 -17.82 -4.74
N GLU A 358 7.19 -16.66 -5.28
CA GLU A 358 6.45 -15.42 -5.14
C GLU A 358 6.08 -14.89 -6.53
N SER A 359 5.10 -13.99 -6.55
CA SER A 359 4.67 -13.34 -7.78
C SER A 359 4.43 -11.87 -7.58
N ALA A 360 4.67 -11.10 -8.63
CA ALA A 360 4.53 -9.65 -8.63
C ALA A 360 4.01 -9.15 -9.98
N LYS A 361 3.60 -7.88 -9.98
CA LYS A 361 3.26 -7.13 -11.19
C LYS A 361 4.19 -5.93 -11.30
N PRO A 362 4.42 -5.41 -12.51
CA PRO A 362 5.07 -4.11 -12.69
C PRO A 362 4.31 -3.01 -11.93
N VAL A 363 5.04 -2.12 -11.26
CA VAL A 363 4.48 -1.04 -10.45
C VAL A 363 4.11 0.13 -11.34
N LEU A 364 2.91 0.06 -11.91
CA LEU A 364 2.32 1.16 -12.66
C LEU A 364 1.38 1.92 -11.74
N ILE A 365 1.85 3.05 -11.21
CA ILE A 365 1.05 3.93 -10.38
C ILE A 365 -0.20 4.38 -11.17
N GLY A 366 -0.08 4.62 -12.48
CA GLY A 366 -1.21 4.87 -13.39
C GLY A 366 -2.29 3.78 -13.43
N GLU A 367 -1.91 2.50 -13.47
CA GLU A 367 -2.87 1.37 -13.50
C GLU A 367 -3.49 1.09 -12.13
N MET A 368 -2.76 1.37 -11.03
CA MET A 368 -3.30 1.32 -9.67
C MET A 368 -4.31 2.45 -9.39
N LEU A 369 -4.19 3.57 -10.11
CA LEU A 369 -5.01 4.77 -9.96
C LEU A 369 -6.16 4.86 -10.96
N SER A 370 -6.13 4.11 -12.08
CA SER A 370 -7.19 4.16 -13.07
C SER A 370 -8.30 3.13 -12.76
N SER A 371 -9.52 3.60 -12.47
CA SER A 371 -10.73 2.80 -12.71
C SER A 371 -10.95 2.49 -14.20
N LYS A 372 -10.16 3.14 -15.07
CA LYS A 372 -9.98 2.78 -16.48
C LYS A 372 -8.66 2.05 -16.67
N ILE A 373 -8.68 0.76 -16.32
CA ILE A 373 -7.85 -0.25 -17.00
C ILE A 373 -7.80 0.16 -18.48
N PRO A 374 -6.65 0.07 -19.18
CA PRO A 374 -6.67 -0.03 -20.63
C PRO A 374 -7.57 -1.23 -20.99
N GLU A 375 -8.88 -0.99 -21.15
CA GLU A 375 -9.84 -1.93 -21.68
C GLU A 375 -9.30 -2.34 -23.04
N SER A 376 -8.75 -3.55 -23.15
CA SER A 376 -8.91 -4.38 -24.37
C SER A 376 -8.20 -5.75 -24.36
N SER A 377 -7.40 -6.15 -23.36
CA SER A 377 -6.89 -7.52 -23.35
C SER A 377 -7.44 -8.33 -22.19
N ASN A 378 -8.10 -9.45 -22.52
CA ASN A 378 -8.27 -10.55 -21.58
C ASN A 378 -6.91 -11.08 -21.10
N ASP A 379 -5.84 -10.82 -21.86
CA ASP A 379 -4.46 -11.19 -21.58
C ASP A 379 -3.91 -10.37 -20.40
N ARG A 380 -3.62 -11.07 -19.30
CA ARG A 380 -3.01 -10.54 -18.08
C ARG A 380 -1.63 -11.18 -17.90
N SER A 381 -0.65 -10.41 -17.45
CA SER A 381 0.68 -10.93 -17.16
C SER A 381 1.07 -10.78 -15.69
N LEU A 382 1.89 -11.70 -15.21
CA LEU A 382 2.48 -11.65 -13.86
C LEU A 382 3.89 -12.24 -13.91
N TYR A 383 4.79 -11.66 -13.11
CA TYR A 383 6.14 -12.18 -12.93
C TYR A 383 6.14 -13.16 -11.77
N VAL A 384 6.80 -14.30 -11.93
CA VAL A 384 7.00 -15.34 -10.91
C VAL A 384 8.49 -15.50 -10.67
N LYS A 385 8.85 -15.67 -9.39
CA LYS A 385 10.22 -15.88 -8.96
C LYS A 385 10.29 -16.89 -7.84
N ALA A 386 11.34 -17.70 -7.82
CA ALA A 386 11.62 -18.58 -6.68
C ALA A 386 12.24 -17.77 -5.54
N LEU A 387 11.82 -18.01 -4.30
CA LEU A 387 12.49 -17.39 -3.13
C LEU A 387 13.97 -17.78 -3.02
N ASN A 388 14.34 -18.92 -3.63
CA ASN A 388 15.73 -19.35 -3.81
C ASN A 388 15.94 -19.85 -5.24
N GLU A 389 16.32 -18.94 -6.14
CA GLU A 389 16.57 -19.21 -7.57
C GLU A 389 17.64 -20.29 -7.80
N GLU A 390 18.70 -20.34 -6.98
CA GLU A 390 19.79 -21.32 -7.13
C GLU A 390 19.31 -22.76 -6.93
N SER A 391 18.29 -22.94 -6.08
CA SER A 391 17.74 -24.26 -5.75
C SER A 391 16.74 -24.80 -6.76
N LEU A 392 16.26 -23.95 -7.69
CA LEU A 392 15.23 -24.33 -8.64
C LEU A 392 15.82 -25.29 -9.71
N PRO A 393 15.22 -26.47 -9.92
CA PRO A 393 15.68 -27.43 -10.91
C PRO A 393 15.39 -26.92 -12.33
N GLY A 394 16.03 -27.53 -13.34
CA GLY A 394 15.75 -27.21 -14.75
C GLY A 394 14.37 -27.69 -15.22
N GLU A 395 13.82 -28.73 -14.59
CA GLU A 395 12.48 -29.23 -14.90
C GLU A 395 11.63 -29.21 -13.63
N PHE A 396 10.46 -28.57 -13.69
CA PHE A 396 9.52 -28.48 -12.59
C PHE A 396 8.12 -28.16 -13.11
N ASN A 397 7.10 -28.35 -12.26
CA ASN A 397 5.73 -27.94 -12.53
C ASN A 397 5.39 -26.68 -11.75
N LEU A 398 4.80 -25.68 -12.40
CA LEU A 398 4.16 -24.56 -11.72
C LEU A 398 2.72 -24.91 -11.38
N HIS A 399 2.42 -24.92 -10.09
CA HIS A 399 1.10 -25.17 -9.56
C HIS A 399 0.45 -23.83 -9.22
N PHE A 400 -0.45 -23.37 -10.08
CA PHE A 400 -1.29 -22.22 -9.82
C PHE A 400 -2.56 -22.63 -9.10
N HIS A 401 -2.89 -21.87 -8.07
CA HIS A 401 -4.13 -22.00 -7.34
C HIS A 401 -4.80 -20.63 -7.23
N PHE A 402 -5.73 -20.35 -8.15
CA PHE A 402 -6.55 -19.14 -8.08
C PHE A 402 -7.73 -19.38 -7.14
N LYS A 403 -7.98 -18.39 -6.29
CA LYS A 403 -9.07 -18.33 -5.32
C LYS A 403 -10.09 -17.26 -5.65
N ARG A 404 -9.66 -16.21 -6.35
CA ARG A 404 -10.51 -15.14 -6.86
C ARG A 404 -10.02 -14.72 -8.24
N LEU A 405 -10.94 -14.59 -9.17
CA LEU A 405 -10.69 -14.05 -10.51
C LEU A 405 -11.72 -12.97 -10.78
N LYS A 406 -11.25 -11.77 -11.06
CA LYS A 406 -12.07 -10.60 -11.39
C LYS A 406 -13.21 -10.37 -10.38
N GLY A 407 -12.89 -10.44 -9.09
CA GLY A 407 -13.84 -10.30 -7.98
C GLY A 407 -14.70 -11.54 -7.69
N TRP A 408 -14.66 -12.58 -8.52
CA TRP A 408 -15.43 -13.79 -8.29
C TRP A 408 -14.61 -14.87 -7.59
N GLY A 409 -15.12 -15.36 -6.46
CA GLY A 409 -14.53 -16.48 -5.73
C GLY A 409 -14.70 -17.82 -6.46
N GLY A 410 -13.70 -18.69 -6.34
CA GLY A 410 -13.72 -20.05 -6.88
C GLY A 410 -12.49 -20.86 -6.49
N ASP A 411 -12.35 -22.04 -7.08
CA ASP A 411 -11.21 -22.94 -6.84
C ASP A 411 -10.66 -23.43 -8.18
N TRP A 412 -9.70 -22.70 -8.74
CA TRP A 412 -9.06 -23.06 -10.01
C TRP A 412 -7.65 -23.53 -9.74
N LYS A 413 -7.33 -24.74 -10.21
CA LYS A 413 -6.01 -25.35 -10.07
C LYS A 413 -5.49 -25.69 -11.45
N ILE A 414 -4.35 -25.12 -11.80
CA ILE A 414 -3.69 -25.34 -13.08
C ILE A 414 -2.25 -25.76 -12.78
N VAL A 415 -1.79 -26.79 -13.48
CA VAL A 415 -0.42 -27.29 -13.36
C VAL A 415 0.24 -27.16 -14.72
N VAL A 416 1.26 -26.32 -14.80
CA VAL A 416 2.01 -26.06 -16.04
C VAL A 416 3.40 -26.67 -15.92
N PRO A 417 3.76 -27.69 -16.72
CA PRO A 417 5.12 -28.22 -16.74
C PRO A 417 6.06 -27.23 -17.40
N ILE A 418 7.15 -26.90 -16.72
CA ILE A 418 8.21 -26.02 -17.16
C ILE A 418 9.45 -26.85 -17.41
N HIS A 419 9.92 -26.81 -18.66
CA HIS A 419 11.20 -27.38 -19.05
C HIS A 419 12.10 -26.20 -19.37
N TYR A 420 12.91 -25.85 -18.38
CA TYR A 420 13.94 -24.84 -18.46
C TYR A 420 15.29 -25.56 -18.55
N GLU A 421 15.73 -25.85 -19.77
CA GLU A 421 17.15 -26.14 -19.92
C GLU A 421 17.88 -24.85 -19.51
N LYS A 422 18.80 -24.92 -18.53
CA LYS A 422 19.74 -23.84 -18.20
C LYS A 422 20.73 -23.62 -19.36
N VAL A 423 20.20 -23.48 -20.58
CA VAL A 423 20.93 -23.14 -21.79
C VAL A 423 21.17 -21.65 -21.71
N VAL A 424 22.45 -21.35 -21.84
CA VAL A 424 23.11 -20.05 -21.84
C VAL A 424 22.53 -19.18 -22.97
N GLU A 425 21.33 -18.63 -22.80
CA GLU A 425 21.03 -17.34 -23.43
C GLU A 425 21.80 -16.31 -22.61
N ASP A 426 22.74 -15.61 -23.25
CA ASP A 426 23.61 -14.65 -22.59
C ASP A 426 22.76 -13.51 -22.01
N VAL A 427 22.56 -13.53 -20.68
CA VAL A 427 22.19 -12.31 -19.96
C VAL A 427 23.33 -11.33 -20.18
N GLU A 428 23.03 -10.17 -20.73
CA GLU A 428 24.02 -9.11 -20.84
C GLU A 428 24.27 -8.57 -19.43
N ILE A 429 25.46 -8.81 -18.90
CA ILE A 429 25.88 -8.33 -17.58
C ILE A 429 26.80 -7.13 -17.78
N VAL A 430 26.36 -5.97 -17.29
CA VAL A 430 27.18 -4.76 -17.18
C VAL A 430 27.66 -4.67 -15.73
N GLU A 431 28.95 -4.95 -15.51
CA GLU A 431 29.58 -4.72 -14.20
C GLU A 431 30.21 -3.33 -14.14
N LEU A 432 29.85 -2.56 -13.11
CA LEU A 432 30.32 -1.18 -12.93
C LEU A 432 31.19 -1.03 -11.70
N ASN A 433 30.69 -1.49 -10.54
CA ASN A 433 31.29 -1.24 -9.22
C ASN A 433 31.60 0.27 -9.00
N GLU A 434 30.68 1.13 -9.45
CA GLU A 434 30.77 2.58 -9.35
C GLU A 434 30.18 3.05 -8.02
N VAL A 435 30.97 3.80 -7.25
CA VAL A 435 30.58 4.28 -5.91
C VAL A 435 30.29 5.78 -5.95
N THR A 436 29.07 6.14 -5.57
CA THR A 436 28.65 7.53 -5.37
C THR A 436 28.57 7.82 -3.88
N VAL A 437 29.14 8.96 -3.46
CA VAL A 437 29.11 9.41 -2.06
C VAL A 437 28.11 10.55 -1.90
N ILE A 438 27.13 10.38 -1.02
CA ILE A 438 26.10 11.36 -0.69
C ILE A 438 26.38 11.97 0.69
N ASP A 439 26.37 13.31 0.76
CA ASP A 439 26.60 14.12 1.97
C ASP A 439 27.88 13.74 2.75
N ASP A 440 28.89 13.20 2.06
CA ASP A 440 30.11 12.64 2.64
C ASP A 440 29.88 11.52 3.69
N LYS A 441 28.69 10.92 3.71
CA LYS A 441 28.23 9.97 4.75
C LYS A 441 27.77 8.64 4.21
N ILE A 442 27.05 8.65 3.09
CA ILE A 442 26.43 7.46 2.50
C ILE A 442 27.20 7.09 1.24
N GLU A 443 27.58 5.84 1.10
CA GLU A 443 28.13 5.27 -0.12
C GLU A 443 27.05 4.42 -0.78
N VAL A 444 26.70 4.75 -2.02
CA VAL A 444 25.83 3.96 -2.90
C VAL A 444 26.70 3.38 -4.00
N GLU A 445 26.81 2.05 -4.04
CA GLU A 445 27.61 1.31 -5.02
C GLU A 445 26.70 0.60 -6.00
N ILE A 446 26.76 0.98 -7.28
CA ILE A 446 26.07 0.24 -8.33
C ILE A 446 26.99 -0.92 -8.76
N ILE A 447 26.57 -2.14 -8.45
CA ILE A 447 27.38 -3.35 -8.64
C ILE A 447 27.25 -3.83 -10.08
N SER A 448 26.03 -4.17 -10.48
CA SER A 448 25.78 -4.73 -11.82
C SER A 448 24.37 -4.46 -12.31
N LEU A 449 24.23 -4.39 -13.63
CA LEU A 449 22.96 -4.48 -14.35
C LEU A 449 22.95 -5.76 -15.18
N GLU A 450 21.97 -6.62 -14.95
CA GLU A 450 21.74 -7.85 -15.69
C GLU A 450 20.53 -7.64 -16.60
N LYS A 451 20.70 -7.74 -17.92
CA LYS A 451 19.62 -7.51 -18.90
C LYS A 451 19.13 -8.86 -19.42
N GLY A 452 17.88 -9.17 -19.08
CA GLY A 452 17.14 -10.31 -19.61
C GLY A 452 16.25 -9.91 -20.79
N LYS A 453 15.59 -10.92 -21.35
CA LYS A 453 14.66 -10.78 -22.45
C LYS A 453 13.33 -10.14 -22.00
N TYR A 454 12.85 -10.50 -20.82
CA TYR A 454 11.57 -10.06 -20.26
C TYR A 454 11.71 -9.00 -19.16
N GLY A 455 12.93 -8.61 -18.80
CA GLY A 455 13.18 -7.58 -17.80
C GLY A 455 14.67 -7.36 -17.55
N SER A 456 15.00 -6.52 -16.57
CA SER A 456 16.38 -6.27 -16.15
C SER A 456 16.49 -6.33 -14.62
N ARG A 457 17.65 -6.71 -14.09
CA ARG A 457 17.92 -6.79 -12.67
C ARG A 457 19.08 -5.87 -12.30
N LEU A 458 18.82 -4.92 -11.40
CA LEU A 458 19.83 -4.03 -10.85
C LEU A 458 20.28 -4.55 -9.48
N LYS A 459 21.60 -4.67 -9.30
CA LYS A 459 22.23 -4.97 -8.01
C LYS A 459 23.02 -3.77 -7.53
N TYR A 460 22.77 -3.35 -6.29
CA TYR A 460 23.48 -2.23 -5.68
C TYR A 460 23.68 -2.42 -4.18
N ASP A 461 24.66 -1.75 -3.61
CA ASP A 461 24.91 -1.70 -2.17
C ASP A 461 24.74 -0.28 -1.64
N VAL A 462 24.34 -0.16 -0.38
CA VAL A 462 24.22 1.10 0.33
C VAL A 462 24.80 0.92 1.72
N ARG A 463 25.75 1.77 2.09
CA ARG A 463 26.42 1.73 3.40
C ARG A 463 26.74 3.11 3.92
N LEU A 464 26.80 3.25 5.24
CA LEU A 464 27.41 4.43 5.85
C LEU A 464 28.93 4.29 5.84
N LYS A 465 29.62 5.42 5.69
CA LYS A 465 31.06 5.48 5.91
C LYS A 465 31.40 5.08 7.35
N GLU A 466 32.53 4.40 7.50
CA GLU A 466 33.04 3.95 8.80
C GLU A 466 33.18 5.10 9.82
N GLU A 467 33.59 6.28 9.37
CA GLU A 467 33.70 7.48 10.22
C GLU A 467 32.33 7.92 10.77
N GLU A 468 31.27 7.80 9.96
CA GLU A 468 29.91 8.16 10.36
C GLU A 468 29.30 7.12 11.31
N ILE A 469 29.58 5.83 11.06
CA ILE A 469 29.27 4.74 11.99
C ILE A 469 29.89 5.02 13.37
N GLN A 470 31.18 5.36 13.41
CA GLN A 470 31.88 5.67 14.66
C GLN A 470 31.31 6.90 15.37
N ARG A 471 30.87 7.92 14.62
CA ARG A 471 30.17 9.10 15.17
C ARG A 471 28.84 8.70 15.80
N ILE A 472 28.02 7.91 15.11
CA ILE A 472 26.72 7.42 15.59
C ILE A 472 26.89 6.58 16.86
N GLU A 473 27.82 5.61 16.85
CA GLU A 473 28.10 4.79 18.04
C GLU A 473 28.59 5.61 19.24
N SER A 474 29.39 6.65 18.98
CA SER A 474 29.88 7.56 20.01
C SER A 474 28.73 8.38 20.62
N ASN A 475 27.74 8.77 19.81
CA ASN A 475 26.57 9.50 20.28
C ASN A 475 25.62 8.58 21.08
N LEU A 476 25.36 7.35 20.61
CA LEU A 476 24.59 6.34 21.34
C LEU A 476 25.15 6.10 22.76
N LYS A 477 26.47 6.08 22.92
CA LYS A 477 27.13 5.90 24.22
C LYS A 477 26.91 7.10 25.16
N LYS A 478 26.80 8.32 24.62
CA LYS A 478 26.63 9.56 25.41
C LYS A 478 25.20 9.75 25.92
N THR A 479 24.21 9.36 25.12
CA THR A 479 22.78 9.59 25.42
C THR A 479 22.18 8.53 26.36
N ASP A 480 22.94 7.47 26.67
CA ASP A 480 22.51 6.26 27.39
C ASP A 480 21.18 5.68 26.87
N GLN A 481 20.87 5.92 25.59
CA GLN A 481 19.74 5.35 24.84
C GLN A 481 19.91 3.84 24.56
N LYS A 482 20.61 3.13 25.45
CA LYS A 482 20.99 1.71 25.35
C LYS A 482 19.81 0.75 25.09
N TYR A 483 18.57 1.18 25.35
CA TYR A 483 17.39 0.32 25.29
C TYR A 483 16.86 0.07 23.88
N ASP A 484 17.31 0.80 22.86
CA ASP A 484 16.82 0.64 21.48
C ASP A 484 17.81 -0.07 20.56
N ARG A 485 18.42 -1.14 21.10
CA ARG A 485 19.60 -1.78 20.52
C ARG A 485 19.32 -2.59 19.24
N ASP A 486 18.06 -2.79 18.89
CA ASP A 486 17.66 -3.53 17.69
C ASP A 486 17.42 -2.57 16.50
N LEU A 487 16.89 -1.36 16.76
CA LEU A 487 16.68 -0.30 15.76
C LEU A 487 17.96 0.33 15.20
N TYR A 488 19.06 0.35 15.96
CA TYR A 488 20.33 0.94 15.49
C TYR A 488 21.41 -0.10 15.15
N ARG A 489 21.13 -1.40 15.35
CA ARG A 489 22.16 -2.45 15.26
C ARG A 489 22.75 -2.63 13.87
N ASN A 490 21.98 -2.27 12.84
CA ASN A 490 22.35 -2.45 11.44
C ASN A 490 22.69 -1.15 10.72
N HIS A 491 22.75 0.00 11.42
CA HIS A 491 22.97 1.32 10.82
C HIS A 491 22.05 1.53 9.60
N HIS A 492 20.73 1.42 9.82
CA HIS A 492 19.71 1.47 8.77
C HIS A 492 19.97 2.61 7.80
N VAL A 493 20.32 2.24 6.58
CA VAL A 493 20.62 3.12 5.47
C VAL A 493 19.95 2.56 4.22
N PHE A 494 19.38 3.44 3.43
CA PHE A 494 18.62 3.10 2.24
C PHE A 494 18.94 4.07 1.11
N ALA A 495 18.84 3.61 -0.13
CA ALA A 495 18.84 4.45 -1.31
C ALA A 495 17.79 3.95 -2.30
N GLY A 496 16.96 4.88 -2.80
CA GLY A 496 16.03 4.62 -3.88
C GLY A 496 16.73 4.77 -5.22
N VAL A 497 16.97 3.66 -5.90
CA VAL A 497 17.66 3.62 -7.20
C VAL A 497 16.69 3.14 -8.27
N VAL A 498 16.60 3.88 -9.38
CA VAL A 498 15.72 3.57 -10.52
C VAL A 498 16.54 3.42 -11.79
N LEU A 499 15.99 2.69 -12.78
CA LEU A 499 16.58 2.60 -14.12
C LEU A 499 15.89 3.58 -15.07
N VAL A 500 16.70 4.29 -15.85
CA VAL A 500 16.25 5.25 -16.87
C VAL A 500 16.83 4.83 -18.22
N ASN A 501 16.00 4.80 -19.26
CA ASN A 501 16.45 4.50 -20.62
C ASN A 501 17.07 5.74 -21.32
N ASN A 502 17.51 5.58 -22.57
CA ASN A 502 18.10 6.69 -23.35
C ASN A 502 17.09 7.79 -23.72
N ASP A 503 15.80 7.46 -23.74
CA ASP A 503 14.72 8.37 -24.08
C ASP A 503 14.19 9.15 -22.86
N GLU A 504 14.90 9.06 -21.73
CA GLU A 504 14.56 9.72 -20.46
C GLU A 504 13.27 9.19 -19.81
N GLU A 505 12.91 7.95 -20.12
CA GLU A 505 11.78 7.23 -19.56
C GLU A 505 12.27 6.25 -18.47
N TYR A 506 11.41 6.02 -17.48
CA TYR A 506 11.75 5.28 -16.28
C TYR A 506 11.26 3.85 -16.41
N MET A 507 12.16 2.89 -16.20
CA MET A 507 11.80 1.48 -16.26
C MET A 507 10.95 1.11 -15.07
N VAL A 508 9.88 0.36 -15.30
CA VAL A 508 8.90 0.03 -14.27
C VAL A 508 9.42 -1.11 -13.40
N PRO A 509 9.61 -0.88 -12.09
CA PRO A 509 10.09 -1.91 -11.17
C PRO A 509 9.03 -3.00 -10.95
N ILE A 510 9.50 -4.16 -10.53
CA ILE A 510 8.69 -5.32 -10.15
C ILE A 510 8.82 -5.49 -8.65
N GLU A 511 7.74 -5.22 -7.92
CA GLU A 511 7.70 -5.28 -6.46
C GLU A 511 7.33 -6.68 -5.97
N TYR A 512 8.34 -7.47 -5.64
CA TYR A 512 8.13 -8.76 -5.01
C TYR A 512 7.81 -8.60 -3.51
N PRO A 513 6.89 -9.40 -2.95
CA PRO A 513 6.60 -9.38 -1.51
C PRO A 513 7.83 -9.52 -0.62
N SER A 514 8.85 -10.26 -1.07
CA SER A 514 10.13 -10.40 -0.37
C SER A 514 10.87 -9.07 -0.14
N MET A 515 10.62 -8.04 -0.96
CA MET A 515 11.22 -6.71 -0.82
C MET A 515 10.69 -5.94 0.39
N TYR A 516 9.47 -6.25 0.85
CA TYR A 516 8.80 -5.56 1.95
C TYR A 516 9.04 -6.18 3.33
N ASN A 517 9.66 -7.36 3.40
CA ASN A 517 10.02 -8.01 4.67
C ASN A 517 11.31 -7.38 5.23
N ASN A 518 11.21 -6.08 5.52
CA ASN A 518 12.26 -5.05 5.57
C ASN A 518 13.14 -5.05 6.85
N HIS A 519 13.40 -6.23 7.43
CA HIS A 519 14.39 -6.36 8.50
C HIS A 519 15.62 -7.19 8.08
N MET A 520 15.64 -7.71 6.84
CA MET A 520 16.62 -8.73 6.44
C MET A 520 17.13 -8.64 5.01
N GLN A 521 16.79 -7.64 4.19
CA GLN A 521 17.46 -7.51 2.89
C GLN A 521 18.92 -7.10 3.16
N LYS A 522 19.78 -8.12 3.20
CA LYS A 522 21.21 -7.93 3.34
C LYS A 522 21.69 -7.46 1.99
N SER A 523 22.41 -6.34 2.01
CA SER A 523 23.31 -5.97 0.93
C SER A 523 23.98 -7.22 0.30
N PRO A 524 24.02 -7.31 -1.04
CA PRO A 524 23.54 -6.30 -1.99
C PRO A 524 22.01 -6.31 -2.19
N PHE A 525 21.43 -5.12 -2.36
CA PHE A 525 20.04 -4.92 -2.76
C PHE A 525 19.84 -5.37 -4.22
N VAL A 526 18.66 -5.95 -4.50
CA VAL A 526 18.30 -6.45 -5.83
C VAL A 526 16.92 -5.91 -6.19
N ILE A 527 16.82 -5.23 -7.33
CA ILE A 527 15.55 -4.74 -7.88
C ILE A 527 15.40 -5.29 -9.30
N ASP A 528 14.27 -5.94 -9.56
CA ASP A 528 13.87 -6.40 -10.88
C ASP A 528 13.00 -5.32 -11.55
N PHE A 529 13.19 -5.13 -12.85
CA PHE A 529 12.47 -4.15 -13.68
C PHE A 529 11.87 -4.86 -14.87
N SER A 530 10.61 -4.56 -15.18
CA SER A 530 9.97 -5.01 -16.41
C SER A 530 10.53 -4.27 -17.63
N LYS A 531 10.13 -4.70 -18.83
CA LYS A 531 10.42 -3.94 -20.06
C LYS A 531 9.55 -2.70 -20.23
N LEU A 532 8.54 -2.49 -19.39
CA LEU A 532 7.70 -1.29 -19.49
C LEU A 532 8.49 -0.04 -19.08
N SER A 533 8.30 1.04 -19.83
CA SER A 533 8.81 2.37 -19.51
C SER A 533 7.65 3.33 -19.21
N THR A 534 7.89 4.30 -18.33
CA THR A 534 6.90 5.31 -17.92
C THR A 534 7.50 6.71 -17.85
N ASP A 535 6.66 7.70 -17.57
CA ASP A 535 7.12 8.95 -16.98
C ASP A 535 7.77 8.73 -15.60
N ARG A 536 8.43 9.79 -15.09
CA ARG A 536 9.22 9.78 -13.83
C ARG A 536 8.44 9.30 -12.61
N ASP A 537 7.14 9.55 -12.59
CA ASP A 537 6.29 9.24 -11.45
C ASP A 537 5.46 7.95 -11.67
N TYR A 538 5.80 7.14 -12.69
CA TYR A 538 5.14 5.88 -13.02
C TYR A 538 3.61 5.99 -13.27
N MET A 539 3.16 7.16 -13.70
CA MET A 539 1.75 7.51 -13.91
C MET A 539 1.24 7.14 -15.30
N GLU A 540 2.11 7.17 -16.31
CA GLU A 540 1.75 6.96 -17.71
C GLU A 540 2.77 6.02 -18.38
N VAL A 541 2.29 4.87 -18.87
CA VAL A 541 3.09 3.95 -19.67
C VAL A 541 3.46 4.61 -21.00
N ARG A 542 4.76 4.68 -21.28
CA ARG A 542 5.32 5.24 -22.52
C ARG A 542 5.51 4.18 -23.59
N GLY A 543 5.87 2.96 -23.18
CA GLY A 543 6.01 1.84 -24.09
C GLY A 543 6.65 0.62 -23.43
N GLU A 544 7.15 -0.27 -24.27
CA GLU A 544 7.92 -1.43 -23.87
C GLU A 544 9.28 -1.38 -24.58
N GLU A 545 10.35 -1.47 -23.79
CA GLU A 545 11.72 -1.45 -24.26
C GLU A 545 12.08 -2.72 -25.03
N THR A 546 12.86 -2.54 -26.09
CA THR A 546 13.34 -3.65 -26.93
C THR A 546 14.78 -4.02 -26.62
N GLU A 547 15.24 -5.20 -27.03
CA GLU A 547 16.60 -5.69 -26.75
C GLU A 547 17.69 -4.69 -27.20
N GLY A 548 18.68 -4.46 -26.33
CA GLY A 548 19.82 -3.56 -26.60
C GLY A 548 19.71 -2.14 -26.02
N GLY A 549 18.70 -1.87 -25.18
CA GLY A 549 18.58 -0.62 -24.44
C GLY A 549 19.83 -0.28 -23.62
N LYS A 550 20.30 0.97 -23.71
CA LYS A 550 21.26 1.51 -22.74
C LYS A 550 20.48 2.15 -21.61
N TYR A 551 20.98 1.95 -20.40
CA TYR A 551 20.33 2.43 -19.19
C TYR A 551 21.27 3.34 -18.41
N SER A 552 20.69 4.12 -17.53
CA SER A 552 21.37 4.78 -16.43
C SER A 552 20.70 4.37 -15.12
N ALA A 553 21.47 4.20 -14.06
CA ALA A 553 20.95 4.16 -12.69
C ALA A 553 20.83 5.59 -12.19
N GLU A 554 19.65 6.01 -11.74
CA GLU A 554 19.45 7.29 -11.07
C GLU A 554 19.13 7.05 -9.59
N ILE A 555 19.93 7.65 -8.71
CA ILE A 555 19.64 7.68 -7.28
C ILE A 555 18.66 8.84 -7.04
N ARG A 556 17.43 8.51 -6.65
CA ARG A 556 16.35 9.49 -6.40
C ARG A 556 16.30 9.95 -4.96
N SER A 557 16.66 9.06 -4.04
CA SER A 557 16.65 9.35 -2.62
C SER A 557 17.69 8.52 -1.88
N ALA A 558 18.07 9.01 -0.72
CA ALA A 558 18.81 8.24 0.26
C ALA A 558 18.32 8.61 1.66
N SER A 559 18.39 7.68 2.60
CA SER A 559 18.07 7.97 3.99
C SER A 559 18.89 7.13 4.96
N PHE A 560 19.09 7.65 6.16
CA PHE A 560 19.62 6.88 7.28
C PHE A 560 19.11 7.39 8.62
N LEU A 561 19.11 6.50 9.60
CA LEU A 561 18.70 6.81 10.96
C LEU A 561 19.91 7.05 11.87
N GLU A 562 19.80 8.03 12.76
CA GLU A 562 20.75 8.26 13.83
C GLU A 562 20.04 8.53 15.17
N PRO A 563 20.71 8.29 16.32
CA PRO A 563 20.13 8.59 17.62
C PRO A 563 19.89 10.08 17.81
N GLY A 564 18.79 10.42 18.48
CA GLY A 564 18.57 11.78 18.92
C GLY A 564 19.48 12.12 20.11
N PHE A 565 20.24 13.22 20.00
CA PHE A 565 21.22 13.64 21.01
C PHE A 565 20.94 15.02 21.60
N TYR A 566 19.84 15.65 21.19
CA TYR A 566 19.42 16.95 21.70
C TYR A 566 18.37 16.76 22.79
N SER A 567 18.63 17.35 23.95
CA SER A 567 17.66 17.42 25.04
C SER A 567 17.73 18.78 25.71
N MET A 568 16.58 19.31 26.10
CA MET A 568 16.48 20.54 26.88
C MET A 568 15.38 20.43 27.93
N THR A 569 15.49 21.23 28.98
CA THR A 569 14.45 21.35 30.00
C THR A 569 13.93 22.77 29.99
N VAL A 570 12.63 22.91 29.73
CA VAL A 570 11.96 24.20 29.60
C VAL A 570 11.10 24.44 30.84
N PRO A 571 11.42 25.46 31.68
CA PRO A 571 10.53 25.89 32.75
C PRO A 571 9.26 26.51 32.15
N ILE A 572 8.09 26.00 32.51
CA ILE A 572 6.80 26.45 31.94
C ILE A 572 5.90 27.19 32.93
N GLU A 573 6.43 27.51 34.11
CA GLU A 573 5.71 28.20 35.18
C GLU A 573 5.34 29.65 34.84
N LYS A 574 6.00 30.26 33.86
CA LYS A 574 5.75 31.64 33.42
C LYS A 574 5.96 31.75 31.93
N SER A 575 5.34 32.76 31.32
CA SER A 575 5.62 33.07 29.92
C SER A 575 7.06 33.55 29.78
N THR A 576 7.80 32.98 28.84
CA THR A 576 9.20 33.30 28.55
C THR A 576 9.42 33.31 27.05
N GLU A 577 10.44 34.04 26.63
CA GLU A 577 10.92 34.06 25.26
C GLU A 577 12.44 34.12 25.32
N GLU A 578 13.10 33.19 24.64
CA GLU A 578 14.54 33.01 24.64
C GLU A 578 15.02 32.86 23.20
N SER A 579 16.02 33.64 22.81
CA SER A 579 16.72 33.45 21.55
C SER A 579 17.75 32.34 21.71
N LEU A 580 17.76 31.42 20.75
CA LEU A 580 18.68 30.31 20.63
C LEU A 580 19.54 30.48 19.37
N ASP A 581 20.70 29.83 19.35
CA ASP A 581 21.57 29.71 18.18
C ASP A 581 22.24 28.34 18.23
N ILE A 582 21.43 27.29 18.07
CA ILE A 582 21.89 25.91 18.18
C ILE A 582 21.82 25.28 16.80
N ASP A 583 22.99 24.93 16.27
CA ASP A 583 23.11 24.20 15.00
C ASP A 583 22.75 22.72 15.17
N LEU A 584 21.89 22.28 14.28
CA LEU A 584 21.31 20.96 14.14
C LEU A 584 21.62 20.42 12.74
N ASP A 585 22.86 20.55 12.26
CA ASP A 585 23.39 19.95 11.02
C ASP A 585 22.39 20.01 9.85
N GLY A 586 22.22 21.19 9.27
CA GLY A 586 21.21 21.46 8.24
C GLY A 586 19.99 22.23 8.75
N TYR A 587 19.91 22.48 10.06
CA TYR A 587 18.89 23.30 10.72
C TYR A 587 19.49 24.15 11.84
N THR A 588 18.89 25.29 12.18
CA THR A 588 19.22 26.07 13.38
C THR A 588 17.99 26.21 14.27
N MET A 589 18.14 26.02 15.58
CA MET A 589 17.12 26.46 16.55
C MET A 589 17.37 27.93 16.88
N ASN A 590 16.38 28.77 16.61
CA ASN A 590 16.50 30.22 16.70
C ASN A 590 15.82 30.79 17.94
N LYS A 591 14.72 30.19 18.39
CA LYS A 591 13.90 30.80 19.43
C LYS A 591 12.99 29.81 20.12
N LEU A 592 12.94 29.91 21.44
CA LEU A 592 12.01 29.18 22.31
C LEU A 592 11.05 30.17 22.96
N SER A 593 9.76 29.87 22.92
CA SER A 593 8.73 30.67 23.56
C SER A 593 7.77 29.81 24.37
N VAL A 594 7.46 30.27 25.58
CA VAL A 594 6.48 29.69 26.48
C VAL A 594 5.37 30.72 26.66
N THR A 595 4.13 30.35 26.36
CA THR A 595 2.97 31.23 26.52
C THR A 595 1.98 30.60 27.49
N ARG A 596 1.93 31.14 28.71
CA ARG A 596 0.99 30.72 29.75
C ARG A 596 -0.27 31.60 29.73
N LYS A 597 -1.45 30.99 29.80
CA LYS A 597 -2.75 31.67 29.93
C LYS A 597 -3.54 31.03 31.08
N GLU A 598 -4.15 31.85 31.94
CA GLU A 598 -4.96 31.34 33.06
C GLU A 598 -6.13 30.50 32.53
N GLY A 599 -6.30 29.30 33.08
CA GLY A 599 -7.39 28.38 32.70
C GLY A 599 -7.19 27.61 31.39
N LEU A 600 -6.09 27.84 30.65
CA LEU A 600 -5.76 27.14 29.40
C LEU A 600 -4.40 26.44 29.51
N THR A 601 -4.13 25.45 28.65
CA THR A 601 -2.81 24.81 28.55
C THR A 601 -1.72 25.83 28.22
N THR A 602 -0.50 25.56 28.69
CA THR A 602 0.68 26.37 28.39
C THR A 602 1.26 25.97 27.04
N LYS A 603 1.36 26.91 26.10
CA LYS A 603 1.95 26.67 24.77
C LYS A 603 3.47 26.74 24.88
N VAL A 604 4.18 25.74 24.37
CA VAL A 604 5.64 25.78 24.18
C VAL A 604 5.90 25.69 22.69
N LEU A 605 6.62 26.67 22.16
CA LEU A 605 6.92 26.82 20.74
C LEU A 605 8.42 27.04 20.56
N LEU A 606 9.07 26.11 19.85
CA LEU A 606 10.46 26.20 19.42
C LEU A 606 10.49 26.43 17.91
N THR A 607 11.16 27.49 17.47
CA THR A 607 11.32 27.82 16.06
C THR A 607 12.77 27.79 15.62
N GLY A 608 12.98 27.62 14.32
CA GLY A 608 14.28 27.42 13.70
C GLY A 608 14.30 27.77 12.22
N ASN A 609 15.41 27.52 11.54
CA ASN A 609 15.54 27.66 10.08
C ASN A 609 16.20 26.43 9.47
N LYS A 610 15.93 26.16 8.20
CA LYS A 610 16.72 25.21 7.40
C LYS A 610 17.98 25.92 6.91
N THR A 611 19.13 25.28 7.04
CA THR A 611 20.42 25.79 6.52
C THR A 611 20.90 25.03 5.29
N GLN A 612 20.37 23.83 5.02
CA GLN A 612 20.69 23.01 3.85
C GLN A 612 19.43 22.45 3.19
N ASN A 613 19.06 22.94 1.99
CA ASN A 613 17.77 22.58 1.38
C ASN A 613 17.67 21.12 0.90
N TYR A 614 18.80 20.49 0.52
CA TYR A 614 18.85 19.12 0.00
C TYR A 614 18.79 18.05 1.10
N LYS A 615 18.95 18.44 2.37
CA LYS A 615 18.97 17.56 3.53
C LYS A 615 17.75 17.84 4.39
N VAL A 616 16.89 16.85 4.55
CA VAL A 616 15.71 16.93 5.42
C VAL A 616 16.01 16.12 6.68
N ARG A 617 15.88 16.75 7.85
CA ARG A 617 16.08 16.07 9.13
C ARG A 617 14.80 16.09 9.93
N ASN A 618 14.33 14.89 10.25
CA ASN A 618 13.13 14.70 11.05
C ASN A 618 13.54 14.32 12.46
N PHE A 619 13.21 15.19 13.42
CA PHE A 619 13.50 14.97 14.84
C PHE A 619 12.29 14.35 15.52
N TYR A 620 12.45 13.14 16.01
CA TYR A 620 11.41 12.47 16.80
C TYR A 620 11.52 12.91 18.25
N TRP A 621 10.63 13.81 18.66
CA TRP A 621 10.64 14.39 20.00
C TRP A 621 9.80 13.57 20.98
N GLU A 622 10.37 13.28 22.13
CA GLU A 622 9.67 12.84 23.33
C GLU A 622 9.61 13.96 24.37
N PHE A 623 8.52 13.94 25.13
CA PHE A 623 8.22 14.92 26.17
C PHE A 623 8.06 14.20 27.50
N SER A 624 8.69 14.71 28.57
CA SER A 624 8.50 14.19 29.92
C SER A 624 8.40 15.32 30.96
N ASP A 625 7.85 15.00 32.13
CA ASP A 625 7.77 15.92 33.25
C ASP A 625 9.10 16.00 34.03
N GLN A 626 9.13 16.81 35.10
CA GLN A 626 10.30 16.96 35.98
C GLN A 626 10.76 15.67 36.69
N ASN A 627 9.93 14.62 36.70
CA ASN A 627 10.24 13.33 37.32
C ASN A 627 10.67 12.28 36.27
N GLY A 628 10.74 12.66 34.98
CA GLY A 628 11.02 11.75 33.88
C GLY A 628 9.80 10.90 33.47
N GLN A 629 8.59 11.24 33.93
CA GLN A 629 7.38 10.57 33.47
C GLN A 629 7.04 11.09 32.06
N ARG A 630 6.95 10.19 31.08
CA ARG A 630 6.55 10.54 29.70
C ARG A 630 5.18 11.22 29.71
N LEU A 631 5.10 12.33 29.00
CA LEU A 631 3.90 13.11 28.78
C LEU A 631 3.33 12.76 27.41
N ASP A 632 2.06 12.40 27.37
CA ASP A 632 1.34 12.12 26.12
C ASP A 632 0.90 13.45 25.49
N ILE A 633 1.82 14.07 24.76
CA ILE A 633 1.62 15.37 24.12
C ILE A 633 2.03 15.23 22.65
N SER A 634 1.11 15.53 21.74
CA SER A 634 1.40 15.57 20.31
C SER A 634 2.12 16.87 19.93
N ASN A 635 3.22 16.75 19.20
CA ASN A 635 3.82 17.88 18.51
C ASN A 635 2.96 18.23 17.30
N ARG A 636 2.38 19.43 17.28
CA ARG A 636 1.46 19.85 16.19
C ARG A 636 2.14 19.95 14.83
N ASN A 637 3.48 19.96 14.78
CA ASN A 637 4.29 20.03 13.57
C ASN A 637 4.95 18.71 13.15
N GLY A 638 4.53 17.56 13.70
CA GLY A 638 4.66 16.33 12.94
C GLY A 638 3.55 16.38 11.89
N TYR A 639 3.77 16.75 10.64
CA TYR A 639 4.87 16.43 9.77
C TYR A 639 4.65 17.28 8.52
N ASP A 640 5.65 18.05 8.09
CA ASP A 640 5.56 18.83 6.86
C ASP A 640 6.83 18.59 6.05
N TRP A 641 6.87 17.41 5.42
CA TRP A 641 7.96 16.99 4.52
C TRP A 641 8.11 17.89 3.28
N PHE A 642 7.19 18.84 3.06
CA PHE A 642 7.19 19.71 1.89
C PHE A 642 6.99 21.20 2.16
N ASP A 643 6.90 21.63 3.41
CA ASP A 643 6.67 23.04 3.66
C ASP A 643 7.99 23.84 3.67
N GLN A 644 8.18 24.47 2.51
CA GLN A 644 8.75 25.79 2.29
C GLN A 644 10.18 25.84 1.75
N GLU A 645 10.29 25.98 0.43
CA GLU A 645 11.45 26.65 -0.18
C GLU A 645 11.53 28.14 0.24
N GLU A 646 10.54 28.73 0.96
CA GLU A 646 10.55 30.14 1.38
C GLU A 646 9.89 30.51 2.76
N SER A 647 9.86 29.64 3.80
CA SER A 647 9.54 30.10 5.18
C SER A 647 10.79 30.64 5.82
N HIS A 648 10.67 31.81 6.44
CA HIS A 648 11.74 32.44 7.20
C HIS A 648 11.85 31.94 8.65
N GLU A 649 11.00 31.01 9.09
CA GLU A 649 11.02 30.45 10.46
C GLU A 649 10.16 29.16 10.56
N LEU A 650 10.79 27.99 10.70
CA LEU A 650 10.18 26.67 10.92
C LEU A 650 9.74 26.49 12.38
N GLU A 651 8.54 25.96 12.66
CA GLU A 651 8.16 25.53 14.02
C GLU A 651 8.64 24.09 14.27
N MET A 652 9.77 23.92 14.96
CA MET A 652 10.35 22.61 15.26
C MET A 652 9.59 21.86 16.36
N ILE A 653 9.01 22.60 17.32
CA ILE A 653 8.15 22.07 18.38
C ILE A 653 6.99 23.04 18.59
N ASN A 654 5.75 22.55 18.54
CA ASN A 654 4.56 23.31 18.90
C ASN A 654 3.63 22.41 19.73
N VAL A 655 3.75 22.52 21.04
CA VAL A 655 3.06 21.64 21.99
C VAL A 655 2.23 22.43 23.01
N ASN A 656 1.18 21.80 23.52
CA ASN A 656 0.37 22.33 24.60
C ASN A 656 0.52 21.46 25.83
N VAL A 657 1.06 22.03 26.91
CA VAL A 657 1.34 21.32 28.15
C VAL A 657 0.30 21.71 29.20
N ARG A 658 -0.12 20.73 30.00
CA ARG A 658 -1.01 20.98 31.14
C ARG A 658 -0.33 21.88 32.18
N ASN A 659 -1.14 22.68 32.88
CA ASN A 659 -0.64 23.70 33.82
C ASN A 659 -0.09 23.15 35.15
N ASP A 660 -0.30 21.87 35.44
CA ASP A 660 0.24 21.15 36.59
C ASP A 660 1.71 20.72 36.39
N VAL A 661 2.19 20.72 35.15
CA VAL A 661 3.60 20.50 34.82
C VAL A 661 4.38 21.81 35.04
N THR A 662 5.52 21.74 35.72
CA THR A 662 6.37 22.91 35.99
C THR A 662 7.56 22.99 35.06
N HIS A 663 8.08 21.84 34.64
CA HIS A 663 9.19 21.71 33.70
C HIS A 663 8.82 20.70 32.63
N LEU A 664 8.97 21.11 31.38
CA LEU A 664 8.87 20.23 30.22
C LEU A 664 10.28 19.79 29.83
N MET A 665 10.59 18.52 29.99
CA MET A 665 11.77 17.92 29.38
C MET A 665 11.42 17.55 27.94
N ILE A 666 12.28 17.98 27.01
CA ILE A 666 12.16 17.74 25.58
C ILE A 666 13.41 16.96 25.18
N GLN A 667 13.24 15.83 24.49
CA GLN A 667 14.35 15.01 24.03
C GLN A 667 14.10 14.51 22.61
N ALA A 668 15.04 14.71 21.69
CA ALA A 668 15.05 13.96 20.44
C ALA A 668 15.47 12.53 20.76
N VAL A 669 14.65 11.54 20.43
CA VAL A 669 14.99 10.11 20.60
C VAL A 669 15.60 9.50 19.36
N GLN A 670 15.22 10.01 18.19
CA GLN A 670 15.68 9.55 16.89
C GLN A 670 15.72 10.73 15.93
N ILE A 671 16.61 10.66 14.95
CA ILE A 671 16.67 11.59 13.84
C ILE A 671 16.70 10.78 12.55
N SER A 672 15.74 11.03 11.65
CA SER A 672 15.83 10.57 10.27
C SER A 672 16.56 11.62 9.45
N ASN A 673 17.52 11.19 8.63
CA ASN A 673 18.19 12.03 7.65
C ASN A 673 17.75 11.56 6.28
N ASP A 674 16.98 12.39 5.58
CA ASP A 674 16.35 12.08 4.32
C ASP A 674 16.88 13.03 3.24
N TYR A 675 17.31 12.45 2.12
CA TYR A 675 17.85 13.14 0.96
C TYR A 675 16.97 12.85 -0.24
N VAL A 676 16.52 13.89 -0.94
CA VAL A 676 15.74 13.78 -2.17
C VAL A 676 16.46 14.58 -3.23
N PHE A 677 16.74 13.93 -4.36
CA PHE A 677 17.60 14.49 -5.39
C PHE A 677 16.80 15.03 -6.58
N LYS A 678 17.35 16.07 -7.20
CA LYS A 678 16.82 16.58 -8.45
C LYS A 678 17.05 15.57 -9.57
N GLU A 679 16.24 15.69 -10.60
CA GLU A 679 16.41 14.87 -11.81
C GLU A 679 17.85 14.98 -12.32
N LYS A 680 18.47 13.84 -12.65
CA LYS A 680 19.85 13.76 -13.18
C LYS A 680 20.97 14.15 -12.20
N GLU A 681 20.67 14.44 -10.93
CA GLU A 681 21.68 14.89 -9.97
C GLU A 681 22.71 13.78 -9.67
N TYR A 682 22.23 12.57 -9.43
CA TYR A 682 23.06 11.38 -9.19
C TYR A 682 22.71 10.28 -10.18
N ARG A 683 23.05 10.53 -11.45
CA ARG A 683 22.82 9.59 -12.55
C ARG A 683 24.12 8.95 -13.03
N ILE A 684 24.14 7.63 -13.04
CA ILE A 684 25.29 6.79 -13.38
C ILE A 684 24.95 6.05 -14.68
N PRO A 685 25.68 6.30 -15.79
CA PRO A 685 25.46 5.56 -17.03
C PRO A 685 25.88 4.09 -16.86
N LEU A 686 25.06 3.17 -17.38
CA LEU A 686 25.27 1.72 -17.32
C LEU A 686 25.61 1.20 -18.73
N GLU A 687 26.71 1.70 -19.30
CA GLU A 687 27.20 1.35 -20.65
C GLU A 687 28.08 0.11 -20.72
#